data_AF-A0A150WHH9-F1
#
_entry.id   AF-A0A150WHH9-F1
#
_cell.length_a   1.000
_cell.length_b   1.000
_cell.length_c   1.000
_cell.angle_alpha   90.00
_cell.angle_beta   90.00
_cell.angle_gamma   90.00
#
_symmetry.space_group_name_H-M   'P 1'
#
loop_
_entity.id
_entity.type
_entity.pdbx_description
1 polymer ?
#
loop_
_entity_poly.entity_id
_entity_poly.type
_entity_poly.pdbx_seq_one_letter_code
_entity_poly.pdbx_strand_id
1 'polypeptide(L)'
;MFSKISFVAGLLALTWGLTACDSKVGEAPPPPTNQEFGGAQCLSAVKPVVTAFVKGEATTRDIEASWDCAGSAVEKFKRYVRGRSSDRYTSQELATFLEKNFLSGETITPQLQTEFMKLKQLFVGGSGDYLTREEIDKLLVLFDNFSDISVRVNPYMKVFVFNWSASDSAKMQDNLKYFEQANIEIQNAARSLAALIEKNGQSYLLSDFVVLTNELSAFFGESWEFPEQISRYMPIIQKVKKALAGGEENSIVPSEWARFLLLGSRGYVQYLRYYYFLKSVPETGMAYRLSYIASSADDLLSMFQDFVAEKPEGKVTSEELGDFLKTLGDVWPSFKISDKLLLESMRIKQLLFGGNLTDFTTQDFEKARSKVVRVKSVTERFLPYYNVYAGEWDPSLYSDEEAQEFFAEAKAALQSASKDAAVLFETSYDLKDLISLLEEVEKLYPPAKGEEGLATAIKKYVPLILDTKNMIFGTNDTILHKEHWPALASLASRIYGEYLYYDYFIKDKPADRLGTLLALSNTSNQTLNLVKELIDQKKQGYFSKTELNKIAIHLVKLDILPSSFSSEIIDRLLDVVLNRVLVTPERRLQGAKPNVLNASAVEVARQELQIWLDTQAWIAKQTENLKSSEGFRSSRMIQLLENAKGSSSSSKALKIGTGELLLAVSSPVPMTVDSEGRLNISNREVHYYTAKSLTRLNMNRTVTRIAIRAFITSTQRLSSYSGVTLDETQNAFKSLRSVLVQMGLIDDKNMTFASSRFREANIFVPHSDGNNLLSFAEGVDLVGMIWSGLAINTKMKSYLFQDCFNGRSNVRNSEKVSVKCAAASYRRHLSKAASSMPEHTKFYTTLPEGMWPQYIENIFKSAGYIPDGKGVASLNDIMLAPHVIQYIEMLYARFDTSKDNYISTEEAMKAFPAFKGVMLELAADQIKNGTIKESDLIDVFGFILRYGHPPTTLGEKMKFLFNWKGKPEKWDIWAGRSQLSEILGYIADEVNKAAKNNKPVKMDFNLKTSEP
;
A
#
# COMPACT_ATOMS: atom_id res chain seq x y z
N MET A 1 31.88 17.23 -17.21
CA MET A 1 33.23 16.64 -17.33
C MET A 1 34.11 17.57 -18.15
N PHE A 2 35.17 18.05 -17.51
CA PHE A 2 36.36 18.80 -17.96
C PHE A 2 36.52 19.04 -19.47
N SER A 3 36.49 20.30 -19.96
CA SER A 3 37.58 21.30 -19.93
C SER A 3 38.92 20.78 -20.48
N LYS A 4 39.32 21.27 -21.66
CA LYS A 4 40.73 21.54 -22.06
C LYS A 4 40.70 22.75 -23.02
N ILE A 5 41.02 23.95 -22.54
CA ILE A 5 42.34 24.56 -22.36
C ILE A 5 42.95 25.03 -23.70
N SER A 6 42.96 26.35 -23.84
CA SER A 6 43.80 27.16 -24.73
C SER A 6 45.27 27.11 -24.31
N PHE A 7 46.19 27.13 -25.29
CA PHE A 7 47.56 27.69 -25.29
C PHE A 7 48.11 27.40 -26.71
N VAL A 8 48.62 28.33 -27.53
CA VAL A 8 49.83 29.15 -27.39
C VAL A 8 49.78 30.30 -28.42
N ALA A 9 50.28 31.46 -28.01
CA ALA A 9 50.54 32.64 -28.83
C ALA A 9 51.98 32.68 -29.37
N GLY A 10 52.18 33.45 -30.46
CA GLY A 10 53.46 34.04 -30.87
C GLY A 10 53.69 33.92 -32.39
N LEU A 11 54.25 34.88 -33.12
CA LEU A 11 54.68 36.26 -32.91
C LEU A 11 55.10 36.76 -34.33
N LEU A 12 55.09 38.09 -34.57
CA LEU A 12 55.85 38.82 -35.63
C LEU A 12 55.39 38.68 -37.10
N ALA A 13 55.54 39.65 -38.01
CA ALA A 13 55.82 41.10 -37.98
C ALA A 13 55.76 41.65 -39.43
N LEU A 14 55.27 42.90 -39.56
CA LEU A 14 55.80 44.04 -40.35
C LEU A 14 56.15 43.95 -41.87
N THR A 15 55.42 44.81 -42.62
CA THR A 15 55.85 45.84 -43.62
C THR A 15 56.42 45.52 -45.02
N TRP A 16 55.74 46.15 -46.00
CA TRP A 16 56.19 47.01 -47.12
C TRP A 16 57.30 46.56 -48.12
N GLY A 17 57.03 46.81 -49.41
CA GLY A 17 58.05 47.39 -50.32
C GLY A 17 58.25 46.76 -51.70
N LEU A 18 57.52 47.28 -52.70
CA LEU A 18 57.97 47.74 -54.03
C LEU A 18 59.03 46.96 -54.88
N THR A 19 58.57 46.62 -56.11
CA THR A 19 59.14 46.92 -57.46
C THR A 19 60.18 46.02 -58.16
N ALA A 20 60.03 46.03 -59.50
CA ALA A 20 60.93 45.67 -60.63
C ALA A 20 60.85 44.23 -61.16
N CYS A 21 60.82 43.88 -62.46
CA CYS A 21 60.87 44.53 -63.79
C CYS A 21 60.35 43.47 -64.82
N ASP A 22 59.48 43.77 -65.79
CA ASP A 22 59.66 44.38 -67.13
C ASP A 22 59.92 43.41 -68.31
N SER A 23 59.24 43.71 -69.42
CA SER A 23 59.40 43.28 -70.83
C SER A 23 58.79 41.93 -71.28
N LYS A 24 58.23 41.74 -72.49
CA LYS A 24 57.50 42.56 -73.50
C LYS A 24 57.10 41.61 -74.66
N VAL A 25 55.96 41.89 -75.32
CA VAL A 25 55.63 41.66 -76.76
C VAL A 25 55.12 40.27 -77.22
N GLY A 26 53.92 40.29 -77.83
CA GLY A 26 53.36 39.28 -78.74
C GLY A 26 51.82 39.21 -78.73
N GLU A 27 51.11 40.03 -79.51
CA GLU A 27 49.63 40.12 -79.53
C GLU A 27 48.91 39.08 -80.42
N ALA A 28 47.73 38.61 -79.98
CA ALA A 28 46.44 38.50 -80.71
C ALA A 28 45.32 37.98 -79.77
N PRO A 29 44.01 38.09 -80.09
CA PRO A 29 43.12 39.23 -80.39
C PRO A 29 42.26 39.62 -79.14
N PRO A 30 41.40 40.67 -79.15
CA PRO A 30 40.66 41.05 -77.94
C PRO A 30 39.61 39.99 -77.60
N PRO A 31 39.55 39.48 -76.35
CA PRO A 31 38.39 38.74 -75.90
C PRO A 31 37.18 39.68 -75.87
N PRO A 32 35.95 39.16 -76.10
CA PRO A 32 34.75 39.96 -76.03
C PRO A 32 34.76 40.73 -74.70
N THR A 33 34.51 42.04 -74.76
CA THR A 33 34.28 42.86 -73.56
C THR A 33 33.13 42.23 -72.79
N ASN A 34 33.48 41.41 -71.81
CA ASN A 34 32.57 40.98 -70.77
C ASN A 34 32.07 42.27 -70.13
N GLN A 35 30.79 42.54 -70.30
CA GLN A 35 30.14 43.60 -69.56
C GLN A 35 30.21 43.17 -68.10
N GLU A 36 31.17 43.71 -67.34
CA GLU A 36 31.23 43.48 -65.90
C GLU A 36 29.95 44.06 -65.29
N PHE A 37 29.04 43.17 -64.90
CA PHE A 37 27.88 43.56 -64.14
C PHE A 37 28.38 44.05 -62.78
N GLY A 38 28.26 45.35 -62.49
CA GLY A 38 28.57 45.88 -61.15
C GLY A 38 27.81 45.07 -60.09
N GLY A 39 28.55 44.47 -59.14
CA GLY A 39 28.02 43.55 -58.13
C GLY A 39 28.18 42.05 -58.42
N ALA A 40 29.06 41.66 -59.36
CA ALA A 40 29.23 40.28 -59.87
C ALA A 40 29.60 39.17 -58.85
N GLN A 41 29.66 39.47 -57.55
CA GLN A 41 29.91 38.50 -56.48
C GLN A 41 28.89 38.59 -55.34
N CYS A 42 27.79 39.35 -55.50
CA CYS A 42 26.90 39.59 -54.38
C CYS A 42 26.21 38.30 -53.89
N LEU A 43 25.80 37.38 -54.78
CA LEU A 43 25.20 36.10 -54.35
C LEU A 43 26.21 35.19 -53.64
N SER A 44 27.50 35.30 -53.96
CA SER A 44 28.56 34.61 -53.23
C SER A 44 28.66 35.14 -51.78
N ALA A 45 28.34 36.42 -51.54
CA ALA A 45 28.26 37.02 -50.22
C ALA A 45 26.93 36.72 -49.48
N VAL A 46 25.88 36.29 -50.18
CA VAL A 46 24.60 35.87 -49.56
C VAL A 46 24.76 34.57 -48.78
N LYS A 47 25.59 33.64 -49.28
CA LYS A 47 25.84 32.33 -48.64
C LYS A 47 26.21 32.42 -47.15
N PRO A 48 27.24 33.17 -46.72
CA PRO A 48 27.58 33.31 -45.30
C PRO A 48 26.46 34.00 -44.49
N VAL A 49 25.68 34.90 -45.10
CA VAL A 49 24.53 35.53 -44.42
C VAL A 49 23.40 34.53 -44.19
N VAL A 50 23.08 33.69 -45.18
CA VAL A 50 22.08 32.61 -45.03
C VAL A 50 22.52 31.63 -43.95
N THR A 51 23.79 31.22 -43.94
CA THR A 51 24.37 30.40 -42.86
C THR A 51 24.22 31.10 -41.50
N ALA A 52 24.56 32.39 -41.42
CA ALA A 52 24.42 33.16 -40.19
C ALA A 52 22.95 33.29 -39.75
N PHE A 53 22.01 33.44 -40.69
CA PHE A 53 20.58 33.52 -40.41
C PHE A 53 20.05 32.20 -39.84
N VAL A 54 20.41 31.07 -40.45
CA VAL A 54 20.07 29.73 -39.95
C VAL A 54 20.72 29.45 -38.59
N LYS A 55 21.82 30.10 -38.25
CA LYS A 55 22.41 30.02 -36.89
C LYS A 55 21.79 31.02 -35.89
N GLY A 56 21.01 31.98 -36.37
CA GLY A 56 20.47 33.09 -35.58
C GLY A 56 21.52 34.15 -35.21
N GLU A 57 22.55 34.30 -36.04
CA GLU A 57 23.69 35.21 -35.86
C GLU A 57 23.69 36.37 -36.87
N ALA A 58 22.82 36.34 -37.89
CA ALA A 58 22.74 37.39 -38.91
C ALA A 58 22.21 38.71 -38.35
N THR A 59 22.73 39.82 -38.88
CA THR A 59 22.16 41.15 -38.60
C THR A 59 21.03 41.45 -39.57
N THR A 60 20.05 42.29 -39.16
CA THR A 60 18.97 42.75 -40.04
C THR A 60 19.51 43.35 -41.34
N ARG A 61 20.58 44.13 -41.25
CA ARG A 61 21.23 44.77 -42.40
C ARG A 61 21.80 43.76 -43.39
N ASP A 62 22.41 42.68 -42.89
CA ASP A 62 22.97 41.64 -43.77
C ASP A 62 21.87 40.89 -44.53
N ILE A 63 20.74 40.63 -43.86
CA ILE A 63 19.57 39.96 -44.45
C ILE A 63 18.96 40.82 -45.55
N GLU A 64 18.71 42.10 -45.27
CA GLU A 64 18.19 43.06 -46.25
C GLU A 64 19.13 43.17 -47.46
N ALA A 65 20.43 43.34 -47.22
CA ALA A 65 21.43 43.39 -48.30
C ALA A 65 21.48 42.10 -49.13
N SER A 66 21.17 40.95 -48.53
CA SER A 66 21.13 39.66 -49.23
C SER A 66 19.92 39.55 -50.15
N TRP A 67 18.74 39.97 -49.68
CA TRP A 67 17.52 40.01 -50.51
C TRP A 67 17.61 41.07 -51.61
N ASP A 68 18.18 42.25 -51.32
CA ASP A 68 18.46 43.30 -52.32
C ASP A 68 19.38 42.78 -53.42
N CYS A 69 20.41 42.02 -53.06
CA CYS A 69 21.28 41.36 -54.03
C CYS A 69 20.53 40.37 -54.91
N ALA A 70 19.71 39.48 -54.31
CA ALA A 70 18.92 38.51 -55.06
C ALA A 70 17.91 39.19 -56.01
N GLY A 71 17.23 40.24 -55.53
CA GLY A 71 16.34 41.07 -56.34
C GLY A 71 17.07 41.75 -57.49
N SER A 72 18.22 42.39 -57.23
CA SER A 72 19.02 43.03 -58.27
C SER A 72 19.53 42.03 -59.32
N ALA A 73 19.91 40.82 -58.91
CA ALA A 73 20.34 39.77 -59.83
C ALA A 73 19.22 39.34 -60.78
N VAL A 74 18.01 39.13 -60.26
CA VAL A 74 16.83 38.77 -61.05
C VAL A 74 16.35 39.93 -61.93
N GLU A 75 16.41 41.18 -61.44
CA GLU A 75 16.08 42.37 -62.24
C GLU A 75 17.06 42.54 -63.41
N LYS A 76 18.36 42.34 -63.18
CA LYS A 76 19.38 42.32 -64.22
C LYS A 76 19.13 41.16 -65.21
N PHE A 77 18.76 39.97 -64.72
CA PHE A 77 18.38 38.86 -65.60
C PHE A 77 17.24 39.28 -66.55
N LYS A 78 16.15 39.85 -66.03
CA LYS A 78 15.02 40.36 -66.82
C LYS A 78 15.45 41.37 -67.88
N ARG A 79 16.36 42.27 -67.53
CA ARG A 79 16.83 43.37 -68.38
C ARG A 79 17.78 42.91 -69.49
N TYR A 80 18.68 41.98 -69.19
CA TYR A 80 19.82 41.66 -70.06
C TYR A 80 19.70 40.31 -70.78
N VAL A 81 18.87 39.39 -70.28
CA VAL A 81 18.63 38.12 -70.96
C VAL A 81 17.42 38.26 -71.89
N ARG A 82 17.63 37.96 -73.18
CA ARG A 82 16.57 37.76 -74.16
C ARG A 82 16.39 36.25 -74.30
N GLY A 83 15.31 35.72 -73.73
CA GLY A 83 15.03 34.28 -73.78
C GLY A 83 14.89 33.77 -75.21
N ARG A 84 15.09 32.46 -75.40
CA ARG A 84 14.96 31.80 -76.72
C ARG A 84 13.61 32.03 -77.40
N SER A 85 12.55 32.22 -76.61
CA SER A 85 11.24 32.75 -77.02
C SER A 85 11.04 34.10 -76.34
N SER A 86 10.56 35.13 -77.05
CA SER A 86 10.68 36.55 -76.68
C SER A 86 10.25 36.95 -75.26
N ASP A 87 9.38 36.17 -74.63
CA ASP A 87 8.79 36.42 -73.32
C ASP A 87 8.99 35.27 -72.31
N ARG A 88 9.72 34.20 -72.68
CA ARG A 88 9.89 32.98 -71.85
C ARG A 88 11.35 32.63 -71.61
N TYR A 89 11.65 32.24 -70.39
CA TYR A 89 12.99 31.89 -69.89
C TYR A 89 12.97 30.51 -69.26
N THR A 90 13.84 29.62 -69.71
CA THR A 90 14.03 28.29 -69.11
C THR A 90 14.81 28.38 -67.80
N SER A 91 14.66 27.38 -66.93
CA SER A 91 15.45 27.28 -65.70
C SER A 91 16.95 27.27 -65.96
N GLN A 92 17.38 26.65 -67.08
CA GLN A 92 18.79 26.58 -67.47
C GLN A 92 19.34 27.94 -67.91
N GLU A 93 18.54 28.76 -68.60
CA GLU A 93 18.94 30.14 -68.96
C GLU A 93 19.14 30.99 -67.70
N LEU A 94 18.27 30.85 -66.70
CA LEU A 94 18.42 31.52 -65.40
C LEU A 94 19.65 31.02 -64.65
N ALA A 95 19.82 29.69 -64.53
CA ALA A 95 20.96 29.09 -63.84
C ALA A 95 22.30 29.52 -64.47
N THR A 96 22.42 29.40 -65.80
CA THR A 96 23.63 29.81 -66.54
C THR A 96 23.96 31.28 -66.34
N PHE A 97 22.94 32.14 -66.25
CA PHE A 97 23.13 33.56 -65.99
C PHE A 97 23.63 33.81 -64.56
N LEU A 98 23.05 33.16 -63.55
CA LEU A 98 23.46 33.31 -62.15
C LEU A 98 24.87 32.75 -61.92
N GLU A 99 25.17 31.56 -62.46
CA GLU A 99 26.47 30.90 -62.41
C GLU A 99 27.58 31.76 -63.03
N LYS A 100 27.31 32.36 -64.19
CA LYS A 100 28.32 33.15 -64.91
C LYS A 100 28.57 34.53 -64.30
N ASN A 101 27.55 35.14 -63.69
CA ASN A 101 27.59 36.57 -63.36
C ASN A 101 27.49 36.89 -61.86
N PHE A 102 27.13 35.93 -61.00
CA PHE A 102 26.88 36.19 -59.57
C PHE A 102 27.41 35.12 -58.60
N LEU A 103 27.67 33.89 -59.08
CA LEU A 103 28.28 32.80 -58.31
C LEU A 103 29.78 32.69 -58.61
N SER A 104 30.57 32.18 -57.67
CA SER A 104 32.04 32.13 -57.74
C SER A 104 32.55 30.70 -57.91
N GLY A 105 32.02 30.00 -58.91
CA GLY A 105 32.40 28.61 -59.24
C GLY A 105 31.41 27.54 -58.79
N GLU A 106 30.32 27.90 -58.11
CA GLU A 106 29.22 27.00 -57.79
C GLU A 106 28.33 26.74 -59.01
N THR A 107 27.87 25.50 -59.18
CA THR A 107 26.94 25.09 -60.24
C THR A 107 25.58 24.71 -59.66
N ILE A 108 24.50 25.20 -60.26
CA ILE A 108 23.11 24.89 -59.92
C ILE A 108 22.72 23.61 -60.65
N THR A 109 22.52 22.53 -59.90
CA THR A 109 22.18 21.21 -60.46
C THR A 109 20.86 21.27 -61.25
N PRO A 110 20.69 20.46 -62.32
CA PRO A 110 19.41 20.36 -63.02
C PRO A 110 18.24 20.01 -62.10
N GLN A 111 18.48 19.21 -61.05
CA GLN A 111 17.45 18.88 -60.07
C GLN A 111 17.05 20.10 -59.24
N LEU A 112 18.01 20.90 -58.74
CA LEU A 112 17.72 22.15 -58.04
C LEU A 112 16.97 23.15 -58.92
N GLN A 113 17.29 23.19 -60.21
CA GLN A 113 16.55 23.99 -61.19
C GLN A 113 15.07 23.54 -61.30
N THR A 114 14.82 22.23 -61.38
CA THR A 114 13.45 21.68 -61.39
C THR A 114 12.71 22.01 -60.09
N GLU A 115 13.33 21.85 -58.93
CA GLU A 115 12.72 22.19 -57.64
C GLU A 115 12.45 23.70 -57.51
N PHE A 116 13.34 24.54 -58.03
CA PHE A 116 13.11 25.98 -58.12
C PHE A 116 11.90 26.31 -59.00
N MET A 117 11.72 25.61 -60.13
CA MET A 117 10.55 25.83 -60.98
C MET A 117 9.23 25.39 -60.31
N LYS A 118 9.25 24.35 -59.49
CA LYS A 118 8.10 23.94 -58.66
C LYS A 118 7.77 25.01 -57.61
N LEU A 119 8.77 25.54 -56.90
CA LEU A 119 8.58 26.66 -55.97
C LEU A 119 8.07 27.92 -56.67
N LYS A 120 8.63 28.25 -57.83
CA LYS A 120 8.16 29.34 -58.69
C LYS A 120 6.69 29.13 -59.00
N GLN A 121 6.29 27.96 -59.48
CA GLN A 121 4.90 27.66 -59.78
C GLN A 121 4.04 27.89 -58.53
N LEU A 122 4.49 27.45 -57.36
CA LEU A 122 3.77 27.65 -56.09
C LEU A 122 3.55 29.13 -55.72
N PHE A 123 4.59 29.97 -55.81
CA PHE A 123 4.56 31.36 -55.31
C PHE A 123 4.23 32.44 -56.35
N VAL A 124 4.43 32.16 -57.64
CA VAL A 124 4.15 33.13 -58.72
C VAL A 124 3.23 32.59 -59.82
N GLY A 125 2.91 31.29 -59.79
CA GLY A 125 1.99 30.64 -60.73
C GLY A 125 2.62 30.25 -62.08
N GLY A 126 1.73 29.91 -63.01
CA GLY A 126 2.03 29.62 -64.41
C GLY A 126 2.73 28.28 -64.67
N SER A 127 3.61 28.23 -65.66
CA SER A 127 4.25 26.98 -66.13
C SER A 127 5.41 26.54 -65.22
N GLY A 128 5.59 25.23 -65.06
CA GLY A 128 6.76 24.62 -64.44
C GLY A 128 7.99 24.50 -65.34
N ASP A 129 7.89 24.83 -66.63
CA ASP A 129 8.99 24.65 -67.59
C ASP A 129 9.71 25.96 -67.94
N TYR A 130 9.04 27.10 -67.75
CA TYR A 130 9.58 28.42 -68.06
C TYR A 130 9.03 29.53 -67.14
N LEU A 131 9.79 30.60 -67.03
CA LEU A 131 9.46 31.88 -66.42
C LEU A 131 9.07 32.88 -67.51
N THR A 132 7.99 33.63 -67.30
CA THR A 132 7.66 34.79 -68.14
C THR A 132 8.18 36.09 -67.54
N ARG A 133 8.23 37.16 -68.33
CA ARG A 133 8.60 38.49 -67.82
C ARG A 133 7.68 38.98 -66.69
N GLU A 134 6.38 38.68 -66.76
CA GLU A 134 5.42 39.03 -65.72
C GLU A 134 5.66 38.22 -64.44
N GLU A 135 6.00 36.94 -64.57
CA GLU A 135 6.34 36.10 -63.43
C GLU A 135 7.64 36.54 -62.75
N ILE A 136 8.61 37.07 -63.51
CA ILE A 136 9.81 37.69 -62.92
C ILE A 136 9.45 38.93 -62.09
N ASP A 137 8.48 39.75 -62.53
CA ASP A 137 8.00 40.89 -61.73
C ASP A 137 7.33 40.42 -60.43
N LYS A 138 6.54 39.34 -60.49
CA LYS A 138 5.96 38.72 -59.30
C LYS A 138 7.04 38.14 -58.37
N LEU A 139 8.13 37.60 -58.93
CA LEU A 139 9.26 37.08 -58.16
C LEU A 139 10.01 38.19 -57.40
N LEU A 140 10.17 39.38 -58.00
CA LEU A 140 10.76 40.53 -57.31
C LEU A 140 9.90 40.96 -56.11
N VAL A 141 8.58 41.06 -56.28
CA VAL A 141 7.65 41.34 -55.17
C VAL A 141 7.69 40.23 -54.12
N LEU A 142 7.86 38.98 -54.53
CA LEU A 142 8.01 37.85 -53.59
C LEU A 142 9.28 38.00 -52.73
N PHE A 143 10.39 38.46 -53.30
CA PHE A 143 11.62 38.69 -52.55
C PHE A 143 11.47 39.78 -51.50
N ASP A 144 10.76 40.87 -51.80
CA ASP A 144 10.44 41.90 -50.80
C ASP A 144 9.65 41.30 -49.62
N ASN A 145 8.64 40.48 -49.92
CA ASN A 145 7.87 39.78 -48.88
C ASN A 145 8.72 38.82 -48.06
N PHE A 146 9.63 38.07 -48.68
CA PHE A 146 10.55 37.18 -47.97
C PHE A 146 11.59 37.95 -47.15
N SER A 147 12.03 39.12 -47.60
CA SER A 147 12.87 40.03 -46.82
C SER A 147 12.16 40.47 -45.54
N ASP A 148 10.93 40.98 -45.67
CA ASP A 148 10.11 41.40 -44.53
C ASP A 148 9.89 40.26 -43.52
N ILE A 149 9.58 39.05 -44.00
CA ILE A 149 9.40 37.88 -43.14
C ILE A 149 10.72 37.52 -42.44
N SER A 150 11.83 37.45 -43.19
CA SER A 150 13.15 37.09 -42.66
C SER A 150 13.60 38.07 -41.58
N VAL A 151 13.41 39.38 -41.79
CA VAL A 151 13.75 40.44 -40.84
C VAL A 151 12.93 40.32 -39.55
N ARG A 152 11.62 40.04 -39.63
CA ARG A 152 10.76 39.86 -38.44
C ARG A 152 11.11 38.61 -37.64
N VAL A 153 11.47 37.52 -38.31
CA VAL A 153 11.79 36.23 -37.68
C VAL A 153 13.22 36.23 -37.10
N ASN A 154 14.15 37.01 -37.68
CA ASN A 154 15.57 37.03 -37.30
C ASN A 154 15.84 37.18 -35.80
N PRO A 155 15.18 38.10 -35.05
CA PRO A 155 15.42 38.27 -33.62
C PRO A 155 15.15 37.01 -32.78
N TYR A 156 14.39 36.05 -33.33
CA TYR A 156 13.99 34.81 -32.66
C TYR A 156 14.58 33.55 -33.31
N MET A 157 15.42 33.67 -34.35
CA MET A 157 15.98 32.52 -35.06
C MET A 157 16.73 31.55 -34.15
N LYS A 158 17.42 32.06 -33.12
CA LYS A 158 18.07 31.20 -32.10
C LYS A 158 17.08 30.27 -31.40
N VAL A 159 15.83 30.69 -31.21
CA VAL A 159 14.76 29.86 -30.64
C VAL A 159 14.38 28.75 -31.62
N PHE A 160 14.15 29.08 -32.90
CA PHE A 160 13.74 28.09 -33.89
C PHE A 160 14.83 27.07 -34.15
N VAL A 161 16.10 27.46 -34.18
CA VAL A 161 17.21 26.58 -34.57
C VAL A 161 17.93 25.91 -33.40
N PHE A 162 17.25 25.73 -32.26
CA PHE A 162 17.76 25.02 -31.07
C PHE A 162 18.98 25.63 -30.38
N ASN A 163 19.34 26.89 -30.72
CA ASN A 163 20.52 27.60 -30.22
C ASN A 163 20.23 28.56 -29.05
N TRP A 164 18.98 28.60 -28.57
CA TRP A 164 18.59 29.38 -27.39
C TRP A 164 18.71 28.55 -26.10
N SER A 165 18.87 29.19 -24.95
CA SER A 165 18.89 28.50 -23.65
C SER A 165 18.08 29.27 -22.61
N ALA A 166 17.10 28.60 -21.99
CA ALA A 166 16.36 29.11 -20.84
C ALA A 166 17.17 28.89 -19.54
N SER A 167 18.36 29.50 -19.43
CA SER A 167 19.40 29.07 -18.48
C SER A 167 19.42 29.77 -17.12
N ASP A 168 18.47 30.68 -16.84
CA ASP A 168 18.39 31.37 -15.54
C ASP A 168 16.96 31.35 -14.99
N SER A 169 16.76 30.62 -13.88
CA SER A 169 15.47 30.53 -13.19
C SER A 169 15.01 31.89 -12.66
N ALA A 170 15.93 32.82 -12.38
CA ALA A 170 15.60 34.18 -11.95
C ALA A 170 14.98 35.04 -13.07
N LYS A 171 15.21 34.67 -14.34
CA LYS A 171 14.67 35.37 -15.53
C LYS A 171 13.62 34.56 -16.27
N MET A 172 13.02 33.57 -15.60
CA MET A 172 12.13 32.61 -16.25
C MET A 172 10.90 33.25 -16.90
N GLN A 173 10.36 34.30 -16.28
CA GLN A 173 9.22 35.04 -16.81
C GLN A 173 9.57 35.83 -18.08
N ASP A 174 10.77 36.40 -18.14
CA ASP A 174 11.28 37.09 -19.33
C ASP A 174 11.60 36.10 -20.46
N ASN A 175 12.20 34.95 -20.14
CA ASN A 175 12.45 33.86 -21.08
C ASN A 175 11.15 33.35 -21.71
N LEU A 176 10.09 33.20 -20.92
CA LEU A 176 8.77 32.82 -21.42
C LEU A 176 8.19 33.89 -22.33
N LYS A 177 8.26 35.17 -21.93
CA LYS A 177 7.75 36.27 -22.77
C LYS A 177 8.46 36.33 -24.12
N TYR A 178 9.79 36.16 -24.14
CA TYR A 178 10.59 36.12 -25.36
C TYR A 178 10.23 34.92 -26.24
N PHE A 179 10.02 33.73 -25.65
CA PHE A 179 9.54 32.56 -26.37
C PHE A 179 8.14 32.76 -26.97
N GLU A 180 7.21 33.38 -26.24
CA GLU A 180 5.87 33.66 -26.77
C GLU A 180 5.89 34.72 -27.89
N GLN A 181 6.82 35.66 -27.86
CA GLN A 181 7.04 36.55 -29.02
C GLN A 181 7.56 35.79 -30.24
N ALA A 182 8.49 34.85 -30.05
CA ALA A 182 8.92 33.95 -31.13
C ALA A 182 7.75 33.15 -31.70
N ASN A 183 6.88 32.61 -30.85
CA ASN A 183 5.66 31.90 -31.23
C ASN A 183 4.72 32.78 -32.09
N ILE A 184 4.52 34.04 -31.71
CA ILE A 184 3.70 34.99 -32.49
C ILE A 184 4.31 35.23 -33.87
N GLU A 185 5.62 35.51 -33.94
CA GLU A 185 6.25 35.85 -35.21
C GLU A 185 6.33 34.68 -36.20
N ILE A 186 6.55 33.44 -35.74
CA ILE A 186 6.54 32.28 -36.64
C ILE A 186 5.13 31.99 -37.18
N GLN A 187 4.09 32.21 -36.36
CA GLN A 187 2.70 32.11 -36.83
C GLN A 187 2.36 33.22 -37.83
N ASN A 188 2.85 34.45 -37.61
CA ASN A 188 2.69 35.55 -38.57
C ASN A 188 3.39 35.25 -39.89
N ALA A 189 4.61 34.73 -39.85
CA ALA A 189 5.35 34.28 -41.02
C ALA A 189 4.57 33.19 -41.78
N ALA A 190 4.05 32.18 -41.07
CA ALA A 190 3.24 31.12 -41.65
C ALA A 190 1.98 31.66 -42.37
N ARG A 191 1.27 32.63 -41.77
CA ARG A 191 0.11 33.28 -42.40
C ARG A 191 0.50 34.08 -43.65
N SER A 192 1.60 34.84 -43.59
CA SER A 192 2.08 35.59 -44.76
C SER A 192 2.46 34.66 -45.90
N LEU A 193 3.19 33.56 -45.61
CA LEU A 193 3.56 32.55 -46.60
C LEU A 193 2.33 31.88 -47.20
N ALA A 194 1.36 31.48 -46.38
CA ALA A 194 0.12 30.87 -46.86
C ALA A 194 -0.65 31.79 -47.81
N ALA A 195 -0.82 33.07 -47.45
CA ALA A 195 -1.53 34.04 -48.28
C ALA A 195 -0.86 34.25 -49.64
N LEU A 196 0.47 34.22 -49.69
CA LEU A 196 1.24 34.31 -50.94
C LEU A 196 1.01 33.09 -51.83
N ILE A 197 0.96 31.89 -51.24
CA ILE A 197 0.77 30.63 -51.97
C ILE A 197 -0.67 30.48 -52.48
N GLU A 198 -1.65 30.73 -51.61
CA GLU A 198 -3.08 30.58 -51.91
C GLU A 198 -3.52 31.38 -53.14
N LYS A 199 -2.94 32.57 -53.32
CA LYS A 199 -3.25 33.48 -54.42
C LYS A 199 -3.01 32.86 -55.82
N ASN A 200 -2.11 31.89 -55.93
CA ASN A 200 -1.70 31.34 -57.24
C ASN A 200 -2.37 30.01 -57.60
N GLY A 201 -3.12 29.41 -56.66
CA GLY A 201 -3.94 28.24 -56.96
C GLY A 201 -3.17 26.96 -57.34
N GLN A 202 -1.91 26.83 -56.94
CA GLN A 202 -1.08 25.64 -57.25
C GLN A 202 -1.01 24.65 -56.08
N SER A 203 -1.05 23.36 -56.40
CA SER A 203 -0.79 22.28 -55.46
C SER A 203 0.71 21.98 -55.36
N TYR A 204 1.14 21.40 -54.24
CA TYR A 204 2.56 21.04 -54.04
C TYR A 204 2.68 19.65 -53.43
N LEU A 205 3.62 18.85 -53.94
CA LEU A 205 3.90 17.52 -53.39
C LEU A 205 4.84 17.63 -52.19
N LEU A 206 4.46 17.01 -51.07
CA LEU A 206 5.27 17.03 -49.85
C LEU A 206 6.64 16.36 -50.05
N SER A 207 6.74 15.36 -50.93
CA SER A 207 8.01 14.72 -51.28
C SER A 207 9.00 15.66 -51.96
N ASP A 208 8.50 16.65 -52.73
CA ASP A 208 9.33 17.62 -53.43
C ASP A 208 10.08 18.52 -52.43
N PHE A 209 9.51 18.74 -51.24
CA PHE A 209 10.20 19.50 -50.18
C PHE A 209 11.47 18.80 -49.68
N VAL A 210 11.46 17.47 -49.60
CA VAL A 210 12.64 16.68 -49.21
C VAL A 210 13.72 16.79 -50.28
N VAL A 211 13.33 16.72 -51.55
CA VAL A 211 14.26 16.87 -52.68
C VAL A 211 14.86 18.28 -52.69
N LEU A 212 14.02 19.31 -52.58
CA LEU A 212 14.44 20.70 -52.49
C LEU A 212 15.45 20.94 -51.36
N THR A 213 15.15 20.47 -50.16
CA THR A 213 16.03 20.70 -48.98
C THR A 213 17.36 19.96 -49.10
N ASN A 214 17.39 18.77 -49.71
CA ASN A 214 18.64 18.06 -50.03
C ASN A 214 19.47 18.81 -51.06
N GLU A 215 18.88 19.27 -52.15
CA GLU A 215 19.58 20.02 -53.20
C GLU A 215 20.09 21.38 -52.70
N LEU A 216 19.31 22.07 -51.85
CA LEU A 216 19.76 23.31 -51.20
C LEU A 216 20.95 23.05 -50.26
N SER A 217 20.88 22.00 -49.43
CA SER A 217 22.00 21.61 -48.55
C SER A 217 23.28 21.36 -49.36
N ALA A 218 23.16 20.62 -50.47
CA ALA A 218 24.28 20.35 -51.37
C ALA A 218 24.83 21.64 -52.01
N PHE A 219 23.96 22.55 -52.48
CA PHE A 219 24.36 23.83 -53.07
C PHE A 219 25.11 24.74 -52.08
N PHE A 220 24.66 24.80 -50.82
CA PHE A 220 25.34 25.57 -49.79
C PHE A 220 26.59 24.86 -49.25
N GLY A 221 26.89 23.63 -49.65
CA GLY A 221 28.08 22.90 -49.22
C GLY A 221 28.10 22.62 -47.71
N GLU A 222 26.92 22.62 -47.09
CA GLU A 222 26.73 22.27 -45.69
C GLU A 222 25.95 20.96 -45.63
N SER A 223 26.33 20.04 -44.73
CA SER A 223 25.53 18.86 -44.42
C SER A 223 24.50 19.25 -43.36
N TRP A 224 23.38 19.82 -43.78
CA TRP A 224 22.29 20.07 -42.85
C TRP A 224 21.73 18.74 -42.37
N GLU A 225 21.49 18.60 -41.06
CA GLU A 225 20.83 17.39 -40.53
C GLU A 225 19.32 17.39 -40.82
N PHE A 226 18.76 18.57 -41.13
CA PHE A 226 17.32 18.75 -41.29
C PHE A 226 16.69 17.98 -42.46
N PRO A 227 17.27 17.86 -43.67
CA PRO A 227 16.67 17.07 -44.76
C PRO A 227 16.47 15.60 -44.41
N GLU A 228 17.44 14.97 -43.76
CA GLU A 228 17.32 13.58 -43.28
C GLU A 228 16.24 13.46 -42.21
N GLN A 229 16.17 14.42 -41.28
CA GLN A 229 15.12 14.49 -40.27
C GLN A 229 13.73 14.67 -40.90
N ILE A 230 13.54 15.62 -41.82
CA ILE A 230 12.27 15.81 -42.53
C ILE A 230 11.89 14.51 -43.24
N SER A 231 12.81 13.89 -43.97
CA SER A 231 12.54 12.63 -44.68
C SER A 231 12.05 11.54 -43.74
N ARG A 232 12.66 11.43 -42.55
CA ARG A 232 12.25 10.48 -41.51
C ARG A 232 10.86 10.80 -40.93
N TYR A 233 10.53 12.07 -40.73
CA TYR A 233 9.24 12.50 -40.20
C TYR A 233 8.16 12.69 -41.28
N MET A 234 8.51 12.62 -42.56
CA MET A 234 7.59 12.88 -43.67
C MET A 234 6.33 12.00 -43.65
N PRO A 235 6.40 10.69 -43.34
CA PRO A 235 5.19 9.88 -43.20
C PRO A 235 4.23 10.42 -42.13
N ILE A 236 4.75 10.93 -41.01
CA ILE A 236 3.93 11.58 -39.99
C ILE A 236 3.36 12.89 -40.54
N ILE A 237 4.17 13.72 -41.20
CA ILE A 237 3.71 15.00 -41.77
C ILE A 237 2.59 14.77 -42.78
N GLN A 238 2.68 13.72 -43.62
CA GLN A 238 1.65 13.32 -44.57
C GLN A 238 0.35 12.88 -43.88
N LYS A 239 0.44 12.01 -42.85
CA LYS A 239 -0.74 11.60 -42.07
C LYS A 239 -1.37 12.77 -41.32
N VAL A 240 -0.55 13.62 -40.71
CA VAL A 240 -1.00 14.87 -40.06
C VAL A 240 -1.66 15.76 -41.11
N LYS A 241 -1.04 16.00 -42.26
CA LYS A 241 -1.63 16.79 -43.36
C LYS A 241 -3.01 16.26 -43.73
N LYS A 242 -3.13 14.95 -43.97
CA LYS A 242 -4.42 14.31 -44.33
C LYS A 242 -5.45 14.46 -43.22
N ALA A 243 -5.04 14.28 -41.97
CA ALA A 243 -5.92 14.43 -40.81
C ALA A 243 -6.36 15.89 -40.56
N LEU A 244 -5.49 16.87 -40.85
CA LEU A 244 -5.69 18.28 -40.58
C LEU A 244 -6.38 19.05 -41.71
N ALA A 245 -5.87 18.89 -42.93
CA ALA A 245 -6.31 19.66 -44.09
C ALA A 245 -7.31 18.89 -44.97
N GLY A 246 -7.38 17.56 -44.81
CA GLY A 246 -8.14 16.68 -45.69
C GLY A 246 -7.40 16.41 -47.01
N GLY A 247 -8.16 16.04 -48.04
CA GLY A 247 -7.64 15.85 -49.39
C GLY A 247 -6.65 14.69 -49.54
N GLU A 248 -5.77 14.78 -50.54
CA GLU A 248 -4.75 13.77 -50.80
C GLU A 248 -3.60 13.85 -49.80
N GLU A 249 -3.09 12.69 -49.37
CA GLU A 249 -2.08 12.57 -48.33
C GLU A 249 -0.73 13.19 -48.69
N ASN A 250 -0.37 13.16 -49.98
CA ASN A 250 0.95 13.55 -50.47
C ASN A 250 1.01 14.95 -51.11
N SER A 251 -0.13 15.64 -51.25
CA SER A 251 -0.18 16.95 -51.90
C SER A 251 -0.94 17.95 -51.04
N ILE A 252 -0.46 19.20 -50.99
CA ILE A 252 -1.16 20.33 -50.37
C ILE A 252 -1.82 21.11 -51.50
N VAL A 253 -3.16 21.15 -51.52
CA VAL A 253 -3.91 21.96 -52.51
C VAL A 253 -4.03 23.41 -52.03
N PRO A 254 -4.39 24.37 -52.91
CA PRO A 254 -4.37 25.79 -52.57
C PRO A 254 -5.10 26.15 -51.28
N SER A 255 -6.34 25.70 -51.11
CA SER A 255 -7.18 25.98 -49.93
C SER A 255 -6.74 25.29 -48.62
N GLU A 256 -5.65 24.52 -48.66
CA GLU A 256 -5.09 23.83 -47.51
C GLU A 256 -3.88 24.56 -46.93
N TRP A 257 -3.25 25.50 -47.65
CA TRP A 257 -1.98 26.12 -47.25
C TRP A 257 -2.06 26.96 -45.97
N ALA A 258 -3.10 27.80 -45.82
CA ALA A 258 -3.29 28.56 -44.57
C ALA A 258 -3.36 27.65 -43.35
N ARG A 259 -4.11 26.56 -43.46
CA ARG A 259 -4.27 25.58 -42.39
C ARG A 259 -2.96 24.82 -42.18
N PHE A 260 -2.39 24.23 -43.22
CA PHE A 260 -1.16 23.45 -43.10
C PHE A 260 -0.02 24.24 -42.46
N LEU A 261 0.25 25.48 -42.91
CA LEU A 261 1.35 26.29 -42.38
C LEU A 261 1.07 26.81 -40.96
N LEU A 262 -0.14 27.28 -40.69
CA LEU A 262 -0.48 27.77 -39.35
C LEU A 262 -0.38 26.65 -38.31
N LEU A 263 -0.96 25.49 -38.60
CA LEU A 263 -0.97 24.35 -37.69
C LEU A 263 0.42 23.71 -37.58
N GLY A 264 1.17 23.64 -38.68
CA GLY A 264 2.57 23.22 -38.69
C GLY A 264 3.45 24.11 -37.81
N SER A 265 3.29 25.44 -37.90
CA SER A 265 4.03 26.39 -37.06
C SER A 265 3.68 26.23 -35.56
N ARG A 266 2.41 26.05 -35.21
CA ARG A 266 1.98 25.77 -33.82
C ARG A 266 2.55 24.45 -33.29
N GLY A 267 2.51 23.40 -34.10
CA GLY A 267 3.10 22.10 -33.73
C GLY A 267 4.60 22.18 -33.51
N TYR A 268 5.30 22.93 -34.36
CA TYR A 268 6.73 23.17 -34.20
C TYR A 268 7.05 23.97 -32.94
N VAL A 269 6.30 25.05 -32.67
CA VAL A 269 6.44 25.80 -31.41
C VAL A 269 6.23 24.91 -30.19
N GLN A 270 5.24 24.01 -30.24
CA GLN A 270 5.01 23.11 -29.12
C GLN A 270 6.18 22.13 -28.90
N TYR A 271 6.80 21.66 -29.98
CA TYR A 271 8.04 20.88 -29.89
C TYR A 271 9.19 21.70 -29.28
N LEU A 272 9.36 22.97 -29.70
CA LEU A 272 10.34 23.88 -29.11
C LEU A 272 10.08 24.12 -27.62
N ARG A 273 8.81 24.24 -27.22
CA ARG A 273 8.44 24.41 -25.81
C ARG A 273 8.82 23.19 -24.98
N TYR A 274 8.57 21.98 -25.48
CA TYR A 274 9.05 20.74 -24.86
C TYR A 274 10.58 20.73 -24.74
N TYR A 275 11.29 21.08 -25.81
CA TYR A 275 12.75 21.08 -25.84
C TYR A 275 13.34 22.05 -24.79
N TYR A 276 12.90 23.30 -24.77
CA TYR A 276 13.48 24.33 -23.91
C TYR A 276 13.01 24.27 -22.46
N PHE A 277 11.73 23.95 -22.20
CA PHE A 277 11.14 24.08 -20.86
C PHE A 277 10.89 22.76 -20.14
N LEU A 278 10.84 21.62 -20.85
CA LEU A 278 10.62 20.30 -20.24
C LEU A 278 11.89 19.44 -20.25
N LYS A 279 12.55 19.34 -21.41
CA LYS A 279 13.78 18.54 -21.55
C LYS A 279 15.02 19.23 -20.97
N SER A 280 15.12 20.55 -21.09
CA SER A 280 16.37 21.28 -20.79
C SER A 280 16.44 21.95 -19.40
N VAL A 281 15.33 22.04 -18.67
CA VAL A 281 15.29 22.66 -17.32
C VAL A 281 15.78 21.64 -16.27
N PRO A 282 16.58 22.01 -15.25
CA PRO A 282 16.97 21.11 -14.15
C PRO A 282 15.80 20.60 -13.28
N GLU A 283 15.99 19.49 -12.57
CA GLU A 283 14.94 18.81 -11.79
C GLU A 283 14.38 19.61 -10.60
N THR A 284 15.10 20.63 -10.12
CA THR A 284 14.74 21.37 -8.90
C THR A 284 13.57 22.34 -9.05
N GLY A 285 13.08 22.60 -10.27
CA GLY A 285 12.01 23.57 -10.57
C GLY A 285 10.61 22.96 -10.79
N MET A 286 10.21 21.97 -9.98
CA MET A 286 8.98 21.17 -10.17
C MET A 286 7.69 21.99 -10.37
N ALA A 287 7.46 23.06 -9.58
CA ALA A 287 6.28 23.91 -9.72
C ALA A 287 6.24 24.64 -11.09
N TYR A 288 7.39 25.14 -11.54
CA TYR A 288 7.52 25.78 -12.85
C TYR A 288 7.29 24.77 -13.97
N ARG A 289 7.95 23.61 -13.91
CA ARG A 289 7.75 22.51 -14.88
C ARG A 289 6.28 22.12 -15.00
N LEU A 290 5.57 21.99 -13.88
CA LEU A 290 4.15 21.64 -13.89
C LEU A 290 3.29 22.74 -14.54
N SER A 291 3.59 24.01 -14.27
CA SER A 291 2.92 25.11 -14.96
C SER A 291 3.15 25.06 -16.47
N TYR A 292 4.36 24.72 -16.91
CA TYR A 292 4.65 24.55 -18.33
C TYR A 292 3.91 23.36 -18.93
N ILE A 293 3.91 22.21 -18.26
CA ILE A 293 3.15 21.04 -18.72
C ILE A 293 1.67 21.39 -18.87
N ALA A 294 1.09 22.10 -17.90
CA ALA A 294 -0.30 22.53 -17.96
C ALA A 294 -0.56 23.48 -19.14
N SER A 295 0.23 24.54 -19.31
CA SER A 295 0.09 25.46 -20.45
C SER A 295 0.31 24.74 -21.79
N SER A 296 1.32 23.87 -21.87
CA SER A 296 1.57 23.01 -23.02
C SER A 296 0.39 22.10 -23.35
N ALA A 297 -0.26 21.53 -22.33
CA ALA A 297 -1.43 20.68 -22.51
C ALA A 297 -2.64 21.50 -22.97
N ASP A 298 -2.89 22.68 -22.39
CA ASP A 298 -4.00 23.55 -22.84
C ASP A 298 -3.81 23.99 -24.29
N ASP A 299 -2.61 24.42 -24.67
CA ASP A 299 -2.32 24.85 -26.03
C ASP A 299 -2.42 23.70 -27.04
N LEU A 300 -1.94 22.50 -26.68
CA LEU A 300 -2.11 21.30 -27.50
C LEU A 300 -3.59 20.95 -27.68
N LEU A 301 -4.36 20.94 -26.59
CA LEU A 301 -5.78 20.66 -26.65
C LEU A 301 -6.53 21.74 -27.45
N SER A 302 -6.12 23.02 -27.37
CA SER A 302 -6.66 24.10 -28.20
C SER A 302 -6.33 23.90 -29.67
N MET A 303 -5.10 23.48 -29.97
CA MET A 303 -4.68 23.15 -31.33
C MET A 303 -5.52 21.99 -31.89
N PHE A 304 -5.68 20.90 -31.13
CA PHE A 304 -6.56 19.81 -31.54
C PHE A 304 -8.03 20.21 -31.63
N GLN A 305 -8.52 21.10 -30.76
CA GLN A 305 -9.87 21.65 -30.83
C GLN A 305 -10.09 22.39 -32.15
N ASP A 306 -9.19 23.30 -32.50
CA ASP A 306 -9.23 24.05 -33.77
C ASP A 306 -9.19 23.09 -34.96
N PHE A 307 -8.37 22.03 -34.89
CA PHE A 307 -8.29 21.01 -35.94
C PHE A 307 -9.62 20.31 -36.17
N VAL A 308 -10.27 19.89 -35.09
CA VAL A 308 -11.55 19.21 -35.18
C VAL A 308 -12.64 20.16 -35.67
N ALA A 309 -12.58 21.45 -35.30
CA ALA A 309 -13.51 22.46 -35.76
C ALA A 309 -13.41 22.75 -37.27
N GLU A 310 -12.21 22.65 -37.85
CA GLU A 310 -11.97 22.90 -39.27
C GLU A 310 -12.25 21.70 -40.18
N LYS A 311 -12.41 20.49 -39.62
CA LYS A 311 -12.81 19.31 -40.41
C LYS A 311 -14.28 19.43 -40.85
N PRO A 312 -14.62 19.06 -42.10
CA PRO A 312 -16.02 19.10 -42.58
C PRO A 312 -16.99 18.31 -41.70
N GLU A 313 -16.52 17.21 -41.11
CA GLU A 313 -17.31 16.33 -40.24
C GLU A 313 -17.39 16.81 -38.78
N GLY A 314 -16.57 17.79 -38.39
CA GLY A 314 -16.51 18.30 -37.02
C GLY A 314 -16.01 17.28 -35.98
N LYS A 315 -15.34 16.21 -36.42
CA LYS A 315 -14.89 15.11 -35.56
C LYS A 315 -13.64 14.40 -36.10
N VAL A 316 -12.90 13.74 -35.21
CA VAL A 316 -11.78 12.82 -35.54
C VAL A 316 -12.14 11.43 -35.05
N THR A 317 -12.19 10.43 -35.94
CA THR A 317 -12.60 9.07 -35.55
C THR A 317 -11.47 8.33 -34.83
N SER A 318 -11.82 7.30 -34.05
CA SER A 318 -10.84 6.43 -33.40
C SER A 318 -9.97 5.70 -34.44
N GLU A 319 -10.51 5.36 -35.61
CA GLU A 319 -9.74 4.76 -36.70
C GLU A 319 -8.67 5.72 -37.23
N GLU A 320 -9.04 6.99 -37.51
CA GLU A 320 -8.08 8.02 -37.92
C GLU A 320 -6.98 8.23 -36.87
N LEU A 321 -7.35 8.26 -35.58
CA LEU A 321 -6.39 8.38 -34.49
C LEU A 321 -5.49 7.14 -34.41
N GLY A 322 -6.04 5.93 -34.59
CA GLY A 322 -5.28 4.69 -34.59
C GLY A 322 -4.23 4.64 -35.70
N ASP A 323 -4.60 5.03 -36.91
CA ASP A 323 -3.68 5.12 -38.05
C ASP A 323 -2.56 6.13 -37.79
N PHE A 324 -2.89 7.28 -37.21
CA PHE A 324 -1.91 8.29 -36.82
C PHE A 324 -0.94 7.76 -35.75
N LEU A 325 -1.46 7.16 -34.67
CA LEU A 325 -0.63 6.62 -33.58
C LEU A 325 0.25 5.46 -34.05
N LYS A 326 -0.22 4.61 -34.98
CA LYS A 326 0.60 3.55 -35.60
C LYS A 326 1.76 4.15 -36.38
N THR A 327 1.50 5.19 -37.19
CA THR A 327 2.54 5.91 -37.94
C THR A 327 3.56 6.56 -37.01
N LEU A 328 3.14 7.08 -35.85
CA LEU A 328 4.07 7.57 -34.82
C LEU A 328 4.97 6.46 -34.28
N GLY A 329 4.46 5.24 -34.11
CA GLY A 329 5.25 4.07 -33.68
C GLY A 329 6.33 3.68 -34.68
N ASP A 330 6.08 3.85 -35.99
CA ASP A 330 7.07 3.58 -37.04
C ASP A 330 8.27 4.53 -36.95
N VAL A 331 8.05 5.79 -36.55
CA VAL A 331 9.11 6.80 -36.43
C VAL A 331 9.78 6.80 -35.05
N TRP A 332 9.01 6.48 -34.01
CA TRP A 332 9.46 6.31 -32.63
C TRP A 332 9.25 4.85 -32.17
N PRO A 333 10.24 3.95 -32.40
CA PRO A 333 10.09 2.52 -32.07
C PRO A 333 9.83 2.21 -30.59
N SER A 334 10.14 3.15 -29.69
CA SER A 334 9.82 3.06 -28.26
C SER A 334 8.34 3.29 -27.96
N PHE A 335 7.62 4.00 -28.84
CA PHE A 335 6.19 4.21 -28.74
C PHE A 335 5.46 3.02 -29.37
N LYS A 336 4.63 2.36 -28.57
CA LYS A 336 3.82 1.22 -28.95
C LYS A 336 2.36 1.50 -28.67
N ILE A 337 1.51 1.16 -29.63
CA ILE A 337 0.07 1.29 -29.54
C ILE A 337 -0.58 0.02 -30.11
N SER A 338 -1.75 -0.34 -29.60
CA SER A 338 -2.58 -1.40 -30.17
C SER A 338 -4.02 -0.92 -30.27
N ASP A 339 -4.83 -1.56 -31.13
CA ASP A 339 -6.25 -1.21 -31.29
C ASP A 339 -7.02 -1.37 -29.95
N LYS A 340 -6.60 -2.34 -29.13
CA LYS A 340 -7.15 -2.55 -27.78
C LYS A 340 -6.75 -1.41 -26.84
N LEU A 341 -5.49 -1.00 -26.80
CA LEU A 341 -5.06 0.14 -25.96
C LEU A 341 -5.76 1.44 -26.38
N LEU A 342 -5.97 1.62 -27.69
CA LEU A 342 -6.73 2.75 -28.22
C LEU A 342 -8.19 2.73 -27.75
N LEU A 343 -8.86 1.58 -27.82
CA LEU A 343 -10.23 1.43 -27.31
C LEU A 343 -10.32 1.74 -25.80
N GLU A 344 -9.39 1.22 -25.00
CA GLU A 344 -9.34 1.54 -23.56
C GLU A 344 -9.04 3.03 -23.32
N SER A 345 -8.19 3.65 -24.15
CA SER A 345 -7.94 5.09 -24.11
C SER A 345 -9.20 5.90 -24.45
N MET A 346 -10.04 5.42 -25.37
CA MET A 346 -11.35 6.04 -25.66
C MET A 346 -12.32 5.93 -24.48
N ARG A 347 -12.26 4.85 -23.70
CA ARG A 347 -13.05 4.71 -22.46
C ARG A 347 -12.56 5.68 -21.39
N ILE A 348 -11.25 5.87 -21.25
CA ILE A 348 -10.68 6.88 -20.35
C ILE A 348 -11.05 8.30 -20.81
N LYS A 349 -11.01 8.57 -22.12
CA LYS A 349 -11.51 9.81 -22.70
C LYS A 349 -12.97 10.05 -22.32
N GLN A 350 -13.84 9.04 -22.50
CA GLN A 350 -15.25 9.17 -22.12
C GLN A 350 -15.42 9.45 -20.61
N LEU A 351 -14.64 8.77 -19.77
CA LEU A 351 -14.63 9.01 -18.33
C LEU A 351 -14.20 10.45 -17.98
N LEU A 352 -13.15 10.97 -18.60
CA LEU A 352 -12.58 12.28 -18.25
C LEU A 352 -13.28 13.45 -18.94
N PHE A 353 -13.78 13.30 -20.15
CA PHE A 353 -14.30 14.40 -20.98
C PHE A 353 -15.75 14.19 -21.44
N GLY A 354 -16.27 12.97 -21.32
CA GLY A 354 -17.58 12.59 -21.85
C GLY A 354 -17.54 12.26 -23.34
N GLY A 355 -18.68 12.45 -24.01
CA GLY A 355 -18.82 12.14 -25.43
C GLY A 355 -19.00 10.63 -25.71
N ASN A 356 -18.76 10.23 -26.95
CA ASN A 356 -18.83 8.84 -27.39
C ASN A 356 -17.43 8.18 -27.43
N LEU A 357 -17.41 6.87 -27.70
CA LEU A 357 -16.19 6.05 -27.79
C LEU A 357 -15.55 6.03 -29.19
N THR A 358 -16.23 6.59 -30.19
CA THR A 358 -15.87 6.41 -31.61
C THR A 358 -15.17 7.62 -32.20
N ASP A 359 -15.32 8.80 -31.62
CA ASP A 359 -14.75 10.02 -32.16
C ASP A 359 -14.37 11.04 -31.08
N PHE A 360 -13.56 12.02 -31.44
CA PHE A 360 -13.30 13.24 -30.68
C PHE A 360 -14.00 14.41 -31.36
N THR A 361 -14.70 15.20 -30.56
CA THR A 361 -15.41 16.42 -31.00
C THR A 361 -14.77 17.67 -30.41
N THR A 362 -15.11 18.84 -30.95
CA THR A 362 -14.68 20.14 -30.38
C THR A 362 -15.07 20.29 -28.91
N GLN A 363 -16.24 19.79 -28.52
CA GLN A 363 -16.72 19.81 -27.14
C GLN A 363 -15.86 18.95 -26.20
N ASP A 364 -15.32 17.83 -26.68
CA ASP A 364 -14.44 16.98 -25.86
C ASP A 364 -13.14 17.72 -25.50
N PHE A 365 -12.55 18.42 -26.47
CA PHE A 365 -11.34 19.22 -26.24
C PHE A 365 -11.61 20.43 -25.36
N GLU A 366 -12.72 21.14 -25.56
CA GLU A 366 -13.12 22.27 -24.70
C GLU A 366 -13.24 21.83 -23.23
N LYS A 367 -13.88 20.69 -22.99
CA LYS A 367 -13.96 20.09 -21.65
C LYS A 367 -12.60 19.69 -21.12
N ALA A 368 -11.76 19.05 -21.92
CA ALA A 368 -10.41 18.67 -21.52
C ALA A 368 -9.60 19.90 -21.07
N ARG A 369 -9.63 20.99 -21.86
CA ARG A 369 -8.99 22.28 -21.54
C ARG A 369 -9.47 22.86 -20.22
N SER A 370 -10.78 22.91 -20.00
CA SER A 370 -11.37 23.41 -18.74
C SER A 370 -10.89 22.65 -17.50
N LYS A 371 -10.38 21.41 -17.68
CA LYS A 371 -9.86 20.56 -16.60
C LYS A 371 -8.36 20.68 -16.40
N VAL A 372 -7.59 21.16 -17.37
CA VAL A 372 -6.13 21.29 -17.26
C VAL A 372 -5.73 22.10 -16.02
N VAL A 373 -6.39 23.25 -15.79
CA VAL A 373 -6.13 24.10 -14.62
C VAL A 373 -6.44 23.37 -13.31
N ARG A 374 -7.51 22.56 -13.28
CA ARG A 374 -7.88 21.77 -12.10
C ARG A 374 -6.87 20.65 -11.84
N VAL A 375 -6.46 19.92 -12.88
CA VAL A 375 -5.41 18.89 -12.79
C VAL A 375 -4.12 19.49 -12.24
N LYS A 376 -3.70 20.64 -12.78
CA LYS A 376 -2.55 21.40 -12.25
C LYS A 376 -2.69 21.67 -10.76
N SER A 377 -3.82 22.24 -10.33
CA SER A 377 -4.07 22.54 -8.90
C SER A 377 -4.07 21.30 -8.01
N VAL A 378 -4.57 20.16 -8.50
CA VAL A 378 -4.53 18.88 -7.79
C VAL A 378 -3.08 18.42 -7.65
N THR A 379 -2.29 18.46 -8.73
CA THR A 379 -0.88 18.06 -8.71
C THR A 379 -0.04 18.97 -7.83
N GLU A 380 -0.25 20.30 -7.85
CA GLU A 380 0.46 21.26 -6.99
C GLU A 380 0.25 21.00 -5.49
N ARG A 381 -0.94 20.53 -5.10
CA ARG A 381 -1.23 20.13 -3.71
C ARG A 381 -0.63 18.79 -3.33
N PHE A 382 -0.57 17.86 -4.28
CA PHE A 382 -0.05 16.52 -4.05
C PHE A 382 1.48 16.49 -3.98
N LEU A 383 2.15 17.19 -4.88
CA LEU A 383 3.58 17.07 -5.13
C LEU A 383 4.50 17.37 -3.93
N PRO A 384 4.23 18.37 -3.07
CA PRO A 384 5.08 18.65 -1.91
C PRO A 384 5.21 17.47 -0.93
N TYR A 385 4.23 16.58 -0.93
CA TYR A 385 4.16 15.43 -0.02
C TYR A 385 4.37 14.09 -0.72
N TYR A 386 4.86 14.10 -1.97
CA TYR A 386 5.03 12.88 -2.76
C TYR A 386 5.80 11.79 -2.01
N ASN A 387 6.88 12.14 -1.32
CA ASN A 387 7.69 11.18 -0.56
C ASN A 387 6.88 10.48 0.55
N VAL A 388 5.92 11.19 1.18
CA VAL A 388 5.01 10.60 2.19
C VAL A 388 4.12 9.55 1.53
N TYR A 389 3.57 9.86 0.36
CA TYR A 389 2.70 8.94 -0.38
C TYR A 389 3.50 7.80 -1.03
N ALA A 390 4.75 8.02 -1.41
CA ALA A 390 5.60 6.99 -2.01
C ALA A 390 6.07 5.94 -0.99
N GLY A 391 5.89 6.17 0.31
CA GLY A 391 6.47 5.32 1.35
C GLY A 391 7.96 5.61 1.60
N GLU A 392 8.48 6.73 1.09
CA GLU A 392 9.90 7.10 1.11
C GLU A 392 10.24 8.16 2.16
N TRP A 393 9.25 8.65 2.90
CA TRP A 393 9.45 9.65 3.94
C TRP A 393 9.99 9.02 5.23
N ASP A 394 11.05 9.60 5.79
CA ASP A 394 11.58 9.18 7.09
C ASP A 394 11.11 10.12 8.21
N PRO A 395 10.15 9.71 9.06
CA PRO A 395 9.66 10.55 10.16
C PRO A 395 10.72 10.78 11.25
N SER A 396 11.79 9.97 11.32
CA SER A 396 12.82 10.10 12.37
C SER A 396 13.72 11.31 12.22
N LEU A 397 13.66 12.00 11.07
CA LEU A 397 14.38 13.24 10.80
C LEU A 397 13.74 14.48 11.48
N TYR A 398 12.57 14.31 12.09
CA TYR A 398 11.78 15.36 12.74
C TYR A 398 11.53 14.99 14.21
N SER A 399 11.13 15.96 15.03
CA SER A 399 10.53 15.62 16.33
C SER A 399 9.18 14.91 16.13
N ASP A 400 8.73 14.13 17.13
CA ASP A 400 7.46 13.39 17.04
C ASP A 400 6.26 14.31 16.75
N GLU A 401 6.26 15.54 17.27
CA GLU A 401 5.20 16.53 17.05
C GLU A 401 5.25 17.09 15.62
N GLU A 402 6.43 17.53 15.15
CA GLU A 402 6.63 18.01 13.77
C GLU A 402 6.32 16.93 12.73
N ALA A 403 6.73 15.68 12.99
CA ALA A 403 6.43 14.56 12.10
C ALA A 403 4.91 14.32 11.98
N GLN A 404 4.19 14.37 13.10
CA GLN A 404 2.74 14.21 13.10
C GLN A 404 2.02 15.37 12.43
N GLU A 405 2.48 16.61 12.64
CA GLU A 405 1.93 17.80 11.99
C GLU A 405 2.14 17.74 10.47
N PHE A 406 3.37 17.50 10.02
CA PHE A 406 3.69 17.35 8.59
C PHE A 406 2.88 16.22 7.93
N PHE A 407 2.73 15.08 8.62
CA PHE A 407 1.89 14.00 8.12
C PHE A 407 0.41 14.36 8.07
N ALA A 408 -0.09 15.13 9.05
CA ALA A 408 -1.47 15.60 9.05
C ALA A 408 -1.76 16.55 7.87
N GLU A 409 -0.81 17.45 7.55
CA GLU A 409 -0.88 18.31 6.37
C GLU A 409 -0.87 17.50 5.07
N ALA A 410 0.04 16.52 4.95
CA ALA A 410 0.09 15.60 3.82
C ALA A 410 -1.25 14.85 3.66
N LYS A 411 -1.79 14.29 4.75
CA LYS A 411 -3.07 13.58 4.73
C LYS A 411 -4.22 14.50 4.29
N ALA A 412 -4.27 15.75 4.77
CA ALA A 412 -5.27 16.72 4.37
C ALA A 412 -5.14 17.10 2.88
N ALA A 413 -3.91 17.27 2.39
CA ALA A 413 -3.62 17.54 0.99
C ALA A 413 -4.05 16.38 0.09
N LEU A 414 -3.76 15.13 0.48
CA LEU A 414 -4.18 13.92 -0.23
C LEU A 414 -5.71 13.83 -0.36
N GLN A 415 -6.44 14.07 0.74
CA GLN A 415 -7.89 14.02 0.76
C GLN A 415 -8.51 15.11 -0.12
N SER A 416 -7.98 16.34 -0.01
CA SER A 416 -8.41 17.48 -0.82
C SER A 416 -8.14 17.25 -2.31
N ALA A 417 -6.93 16.82 -2.67
CA ALA A 417 -6.53 16.51 -4.03
C ALA A 417 -7.39 15.37 -4.62
N SER A 418 -7.64 14.32 -3.84
CA SER A 418 -8.45 13.17 -4.30
C SER A 418 -9.92 13.55 -4.55
N LYS A 419 -10.50 14.39 -3.68
CA LYS A 419 -11.85 14.90 -3.87
C LYS A 419 -11.96 15.75 -5.14
N ASP A 420 -11.00 16.64 -5.37
CA ASP A 420 -11.00 17.51 -6.54
C ASP A 420 -10.72 16.74 -7.84
N ALA A 421 -9.85 15.73 -7.79
CA ALA A 421 -9.63 14.80 -8.90
C ALA A 421 -10.90 14.03 -9.24
N ALA A 422 -11.66 13.57 -8.25
CA ALA A 422 -12.89 12.82 -8.48
C ALA A 422 -13.99 13.64 -9.18
N VAL A 423 -14.03 14.95 -8.97
CA VAL A 423 -14.96 15.87 -9.67
C VAL A 423 -14.63 15.99 -11.16
N LEU A 424 -13.43 15.56 -11.59
CA LEU A 424 -13.04 15.57 -13.00
C LEU A 424 -13.68 14.43 -13.80
N PHE A 425 -14.32 13.45 -13.16
CA PHE A 425 -14.97 12.34 -13.88
C PHE A 425 -16.38 12.70 -14.35
N GLU A 426 -16.67 12.50 -15.64
CA GLU A 426 -17.93 12.87 -16.29
C GLU A 426 -18.94 11.74 -16.38
N THR A 427 -18.48 10.49 -16.51
CA THR A 427 -19.34 9.34 -16.80
C THR A 427 -19.10 8.18 -15.85
N SER A 428 -19.91 7.13 -16.02
CA SER A 428 -19.67 5.86 -15.34
C SER A 428 -18.46 5.13 -15.94
N TYR A 429 -17.85 4.22 -15.18
CA TYR A 429 -16.70 3.42 -15.61
C TYR A 429 -16.77 2.00 -15.06
N ASP A 430 -16.52 0.98 -15.88
CA ASP A 430 -16.44 -0.41 -15.42
C ASP A 430 -15.04 -0.71 -14.88
N LEU A 431 -14.94 -1.13 -13.62
CA LEU A 431 -13.67 -1.48 -13.00
C LEU A 431 -12.96 -2.67 -13.67
N LYS A 432 -13.65 -3.48 -14.47
CA LYS A 432 -13.02 -4.52 -15.30
C LYS A 432 -12.22 -3.94 -16.47
N ASP A 433 -12.62 -2.77 -16.97
CA ASP A 433 -11.91 -2.09 -18.05
C ASP A 433 -10.55 -1.58 -17.57
N LEU A 434 -10.42 -1.24 -16.28
CA LEU A 434 -9.11 -0.89 -15.69
C LEU A 434 -8.12 -2.05 -15.80
N ILE A 435 -8.55 -3.27 -15.50
CA ILE A 435 -7.69 -4.46 -15.65
C ILE A 435 -7.31 -4.64 -17.12
N SER A 436 -8.28 -4.48 -18.03
CA SER A 436 -8.05 -4.64 -19.47
C SER A 436 -7.06 -3.61 -20.02
N LEU A 437 -7.14 -2.37 -19.54
CA LEU A 437 -6.18 -1.30 -19.81
C LEU A 437 -4.79 -1.67 -19.31
N LEU A 438 -4.66 -2.06 -18.04
CA LEU A 438 -3.37 -2.38 -17.44
C LEU A 438 -2.71 -3.61 -18.09
N GLU A 439 -3.48 -4.66 -18.38
CA GLU A 439 -2.98 -5.85 -19.07
C GLU A 439 -2.46 -5.50 -20.48
N GLU A 440 -3.12 -4.60 -21.21
CA GLU A 440 -2.66 -4.19 -22.53
C GLU A 440 -1.45 -3.24 -22.46
N VAL A 441 -1.40 -2.35 -21.46
CA VAL A 441 -0.22 -1.51 -21.19
C VAL A 441 0.99 -2.39 -20.88
N GLU A 442 0.88 -3.37 -20.00
CA GLU A 442 1.98 -4.29 -19.65
C GLU A 442 2.39 -5.19 -20.80
N LYS A 443 1.45 -5.60 -21.66
CA LYS A 443 1.78 -6.37 -22.86
C LYS A 443 2.66 -5.57 -23.83
N LEU A 444 2.40 -4.26 -23.96
CA LEU A 444 3.20 -3.39 -24.84
C LEU A 444 4.50 -2.93 -24.14
N TYR A 445 4.42 -2.65 -22.85
CA TYR A 445 5.46 -2.12 -21.98
C TYR A 445 5.65 -3.05 -20.77
N PRO A 446 6.33 -4.19 -20.95
CA PRO A 446 6.48 -5.17 -19.87
C PRO A 446 7.25 -4.59 -18.68
N PRO A 447 6.88 -4.97 -17.44
CA PRO A 447 7.60 -4.56 -16.23
C PRO A 447 9.04 -5.09 -16.26
N ALA A 448 9.90 -4.51 -15.40
CA ALA A 448 11.29 -4.97 -15.29
C ALA A 448 11.33 -6.45 -14.85
N LYS A 449 12.37 -7.18 -15.27
CA LYS A 449 12.49 -8.62 -14.96
C LYS A 449 12.48 -8.85 -13.45
N GLY A 450 11.50 -9.61 -12.98
CA GLY A 450 11.36 -9.99 -11.57
C GLY A 450 10.33 -9.17 -10.79
N GLU A 451 9.77 -8.11 -11.38
CA GLU A 451 8.67 -7.34 -10.79
C GLU A 451 7.31 -7.94 -11.14
N GLU A 452 6.39 -8.00 -10.18
CA GLU A 452 5.01 -8.35 -10.44
C GLU A 452 4.34 -7.22 -11.23
N GLY A 453 3.70 -7.54 -12.36
CA GLY A 453 2.93 -6.56 -13.12
C GLY A 453 1.81 -5.95 -12.27
N LEU A 454 1.66 -4.63 -12.35
CA LEU A 454 0.57 -3.86 -11.78
C LEU A 454 -0.82 -4.43 -12.10
N ALA A 455 -1.06 -4.94 -13.30
CA ALA A 455 -2.31 -5.58 -13.69
C ALA A 455 -2.58 -6.83 -12.84
N THR A 456 -1.54 -7.65 -12.62
CA THR A 456 -1.64 -8.86 -11.77
C THR A 456 -1.86 -8.48 -10.31
N ALA A 457 -1.13 -7.47 -9.82
CA ALA A 457 -1.28 -6.96 -8.47
C ALA A 457 -2.70 -6.42 -8.25
N ILE A 458 -3.19 -5.51 -9.09
CA ILE A 458 -4.54 -4.92 -8.97
C ILE A 458 -5.64 -5.98 -9.11
N LYS A 459 -5.48 -6.96 -10.01
CA LYS A 459 -6.45 -8.05 -10.21
C LYS A 459 -6.70 -8.87 -8.94
N LYS A 460 -5.71 -9.01 -8.05
CA LYS A 460 -5.88 -9.64 -6.73
C LYS A 460 -6.83 -8.85 -5.83
N TYR A 461 -6.78 -7.51 -5.88
CA TYR A 461 -7.55 -6.62 -5.01
C TYR A 461 -8.92 -6.20 -5.57
N VAL A 462 -9.13 -6.27 -6.89
CA VAL A 462 -10.39 -5.86 -7.53
C VAL A 462 -11.64 -6.51 -6.92
N PRO A 463 -11.68 -7.82 -6.60
CA PRO A 463 -12.84 -8.41 -5.94
C PRO A 463 -13.18 -7.76 -4.59
N LEU A 464 -12.17 -7.40 -3.79
CA LEU A 464 -12.36 -6.70 -2.52
C LEU A 464 -12.89 -5.28 -2.75
N ILE A 465 -12.34 -4.55 -3.73
CA ILE A 465 -12.80 -3.20 -4.10
C ILE A 465 -14.25 -3.23 -4.56
N LEU A 466 -14.63 -4.21 -5.39
CA LEU A 466 -15.98 -4.39 -5.90
C LEU A 466 -16.99 -4.70 -4.79
N ASP A 467 -16.68 -5.66 -3.91
CA ASP A 467 -17.57 -5.98 -2.80
C ASP A 467 -17.66 -4.85 -1.78
N THR A 468 -16.58 -4.08 -1.58
CA THR A 468 -16.59 -2.88 -0.72
C THR A 468 -17.46 -1.78 -1.35
N LYS A 469 -17.31 -1.52 -2.65
CA LYS A 469 -18.15 -0.61 -3.44
C LYS A 469 -19.63 -0.98 -3.31
N ASN A 470 -19.95 -2.24 -3.58
CA ASN A 470 -21.32 -2.77 -3.51
C ASN A 470 -21.88 -2.70 -2.08
N MET A 471 -21.05 -2.96 -1.06
CA MET A 471 -21.44 -2.84 0.34
C MET A 471 -21.78 -1.40 0.74
N ILE A 472 -21.04 -0.41 0.24
CA ILE A 472 -21.22 1.01 0.59
C ILE A 472 -22.39 1.63 -0.17
N PHE A 473 -22.41 1.48 -1.50
CA PHE A 473 -23.41 2.13 -2.36
C PHE A 473 -24.70 1.31 -2.54
N GLY A 474 -24.72 0.06 -2.07
CA GLY A 474 -25.90 -0.82 -2.19
C GLY A 474 -26.17 -1.30 -3.63
N THR A 475 -25.14 -1.29 -4.48
CA THR A 475 -25.21 -1.80 -5.86
C THR A 475 -24.79 -3.27 -5.95
N ASN A 476 -24.98 -3.91 -7.10
CA ASN A 476 -24.50 -5.28 -7.35
C ASN A 476 -23.94 -5.42 -8.77
N ASP A 477 -23.01 -4.54 -9.13
CA ASP A 477 -22.40 -4.46 -10.46
C ASP A 477 -20.93 -4.03 -10.35
N THR A 478 -20.23 -4.00 -11.49
CA THR A 478 -18.83 -3.57 -11.58
C THR A 478 -18.63 -2.11 -11.97
N ILE A 479 -19.73 -1.36 -12.11
CA ILE A 479 -19.74 -0.01 -12.65
C ILE A 479 -19.64 1.01 -11.51
N LEU A 480 -18.73 1.96 -11.63
CA LEU A 480 -18.70 3.17 -10.82
C LEU A 480 -19.50 4.24 -11.53
N HIS A 481 -20.65 4.63 -10.98
CA HIS A 481 -21.42 5.76 -11.48
C HIS A 481 -20.75 7.09 -11.13
N LYS A 482 -21.12 8.15 -11.86
CA LYS A 482 -20.51 9.49 -11.71
C LYS A 482 -20.56 9.98 -10.25
N GLU A 483 -21.70 9.78 -9.61
CA GLU A 483 -22.01 10.14 -8.23
C GLU A 483 -21.20 9.36 -7.19
N HIS A 484 -20.64 8.20 -7.55
CA HIS A 484 -19.83 7.38 -6.64
C HIS A 484 -18.41 7.91 -6.49
N TRP A 485 -17.87 8.59 -7.51
CA TRP A 485 -16.46 8.98 -7.54
C TRP A 485 -16.01 9.85 -6.36
N PRO A 486 -16.73 10.93 -5.97
CA PRO A 486 -16.30 11.76 -4.85
C PRO A 486 -16.24 10.99 -3.52
N ALA A 487 -17.23 10.12 -3.28
CA ALA A 487 -17.29 9.30 -2.08
C ALA A 487 -16.18 8.22 -2.08
N LEU A 488 -15.97 7.55 -3.22
CA LEU A 488 -14.94 6.53 -3.34
C LEU A 488 -13.53 7.12 -3.22
N ALA A 489 -13.23 8.25 -3.86
CA ALA A 489 -11.92 8.89 -3.78
C ALA A 489 -11.63 9.44 -2.37
N SER A 490 -12.65 10.00 -1.71
CA SER A 490 -12.55 10.39 -0.30
C SER A 490 -12.28 9.19 0.61
N LEU A 491 -12.98 8.07 0.40
CA LEU A 491 -12.74 6.84 1.15
C LEU A 491 -11.34 6.27 0.89
N ALA A 492 -10.93 6.16 -0.37
CA ALA A 492 -9.64 5.58 -0.77
C ALA A 492 -8.48 6.40 -0.19
N SER A 493 -8.53 7.74 -0.30
CA SER A 493 -7.51 8.62 0.28
C SER A 493 -7.45 8.53 1.80
N ARG A 494 -8.59 8.35 2.49
CA ARG A 494 -8.61 8.15 3.94
C ARG A 494 -8.02 6.81 4.34
N ILE A 495 -8.45 5.70 3.73
CA ILE A 495 -7.90 4.37 3.99
C ILE A 495 -6.39 4.36 3.74
N TYR A 496 -5.95 4.95 2.62
CA TYR A 496 -4.55 5.03 2.29
C TYR A 496 -3.77 5.89 3.30
N GLY A 497 -4.34 7.03 3.71
CA GLY A 497 -3.78 7.85 4.79
C GLY A 497 -3.68 7.12 6.13
N GLU A 498 -4.65 6.29 6.52
CA GLU A 498 -4.55 5.45 7.72
C GLU A 498 -3.46 4.37 7.58
N TYR A 499 -3.34 3.77 6.39
CA TYR A 499 -2.28 2.80 6.11
C TYR A 499 -0.90 3.43 6.25
N LEU A 500 -0.68 4.60 5.63
CA LEU A 500 0.59 5.33 5.75
C LEU A 500 0.87 5.72 7.20
N TYR A 501 -0.14 6.12 7.97
CA TYR A 501 0.05 6.43 9.40
C TYR A 501 0.47 5.18 10.19
N TYR A 502 -0.15 4.03 9.91
CA TYR A 502 0.26 2.75 10.49
C TYR A 502 1.71 2.39 10.13
N ASP A 503 2.09 2.53 8.86
CA ASP A 503 3.43 2.19 8.38
C ASP A 503 4.49 3.09 9.04
N TYR A 504 4.29 4.40 9.08
CA TYR A 504 5.27 5.34 9.64
C TYR A 504 5.34 5.35 11.18
N PHE A 505 4.20 5.22 11.87
CA PHE A 505 4.13 5.44 13.32
C PHE A 505 3.89 4.18 14.16
N ILE A 506 3.55 3.02 13.56
CA ILE A 506 3.14 1.81 14.31
C ILE A 506 3.92 0.55 13.92
N LYS A 507 3.95 0.17 12.64
CA LYS A 507 4.36 -1.18 12.15
C LYS A 507 5.67 -1.71 12.73
N ASP A 508 6.70 -0.87 12.81
CA ASP A 508 8.03 -1.25 13.28
C ASP A 508 8.41 -0.63 14.63
N LYS A 509 7.42 -0.08 15.35
CA LYS A 509 7.64 0.51 16.68
C LYS A 509 7.23 -0.47 17.79
N PRO A 510 7.96 -0.55 18.92
CA PRO A 510 7.56 -1.42 20.02
C PRO A 510 6.17 -1.07 20.56
N ALA A 511 5.25 -2.04 20.52
CA ALA A 511 3.84 -1.85 20.88
C ALA A 511 3.59 -1.48 22.36
N ASP A 512 4.61 -1.58 23.21
CA ASP A 512 4.58 -1.23 24.63
C ASP A 512 5.01 0.23 24.91
N ARG A 513 5.52 0.96 23.90
CA ARG A 513 5.86 2.38 24.05
C ARG A 513 4.61 3.26 24.07
N LEU A 514 4.64 4.28 24.91
CA LEU A 514 3.53 5.23 25.06
C LEU A 514 3.16 5.90 23.73
N GLY A 515 4.14 6.42 22.98
CA GLY A 515 3.90 7.06 21.67
C GLY A 515 3.20 6.13 20.68
N THR A 516 3.62 4.87 20.58
CA THR A 516 3.01 3.86 19.70
C THR A 516 1.58 3.51 20.13
N LEU A 517 1.30 3.44 21.43
CA LEU A 517 -0.04 3.20 21.95
C LEU A 517 -0.99 4.38 21.70
N LEU A 518 -0.50 5.61 21.80
CA LEU A 518 -1.26 6.81 21.45
C LEU A 518 -1.54 6.86 19.94
N ALA A 519 -0.55 6.56 19.10
CA ALA A 519 -0.71 6.43 17.65
C ALA A 519 -1.75 5.35 17.30
N LEU A 520 -1.65 4.16 17.91
CA LEU A 520 -2.63 3.08 17.76
C LEU A 520 -4.03 3.51 18.20
N SER A 521 -4.15 4.27 19.29
CA SER A 521 -5.43 4.82 19.74
C SER A 521 -6.02 5.80 18.75
N ASN A 522 -5.19 6.66 18.16
CA ASN A 522 -5.61 7.61 17.14
C ASN A 522 -6.10 6.88 15.88
N THR A 523 -5.29 5.98 15.31
CA THR A 523 -5.65 5.17 14.12
C THR A 523 -6.90 4.34 14.36
N SER A 524 -7.03 3.73 15.54
CA SER A 524 -8.21 2.96 15.91
C SER A 524 -9.48 3.81 15.92
N ASN A 525 -9.43 5.00 16.53
CA ASN A 525 -10.55 5.91 16.55
C ASN A 525 -10.90 6.46 15.16
N GLN A 526 -9.89 6.80 14.34
CA GLN A 526 -10.09 7.27 12.97
C GLN A 526 -10.70 6.17 12.09
N THR A 527 -10.25 4.92 12.23
CA THR A 527 -10.82 3.76 11.54
C THR A 527 -12.29 3.53 11.96
N LEU A 528 -12.60 3.58 13.26
CA LEU A 528 -13.98 3.43 13.73
C LEU A 528 -14.89 4.59 13.29
N ASN A 529 -14.37 5.82 13.20
CA ASN A 529 -15.09 6.96 12.63
C ASN A 529 -15.38 6.74 11.15
N LEU A 530 -14.39 6.28 10.38
CA LEU A 530 -14.57 5.94 8.97
C LEU A 530 -15.66 4.88 8.79
N VAL A 531 -15.62 3.78 9.56
CA VAL A 531 -16.65 2.74 9.52
C VAL A 531 -18.03 3.30 9.85
N LYS A 532 -18.14 4.16 10.87
CA LYS A 532 -19.41 4.82 11.23
C LYS A 532 -19.94 5.71 10.11
N GLU A 533 -19.08 6.53 9.51
CA GLU A 533 -19.49 7.40 8.40
C GLU A 533 -19.95 6.60 7.18
N LEU A 534 -19.30 5.47 6.87
CA LEU A 534 -19.75 4.59 5.79
C LEU A 534 -21.10 3.93 6.12
N ILE A 535 -21.34 3.59 7.39
CA ILE A 535 -22.65 3.11 7.86
C ILE A 535 -23.71 4.19 7.70
N ASP A 536 -23.39 5.44 8.06
CA ASP A 536 -24.31 6.59 7.98
C ASP A 536 -24.61 6.99 6.52
N GLN A 537 -23.67 6.78 5.60
CA GLN A 537 -23.86 6.98 4.15
C GLN A 537 -24.77 5.91 3.53
N LYS A 538 -24.79 4.70 4.09
CA LYS A 538 -25.59 3.60 3.59
C LYS A 538 -27.06 3.80 3.96
N LYS A 539 -27.96 3.69 2.97
CA LYS A 539 -29.42 3.91 3.15
C LYS A 539 -30.02 3.09 4.31
N GLN A 540 -29.53 1.87 4.53
CA GLN A 540 -30.03 0.99 5.59
C GLN A 540 -29.49 1.35 6.99
N GLY A 541 -28.41 2.14 7.10
CA GLY A 541 -27.76 2.48 8.37
C GLY A 541 -27.02 1.32 9.04
N TYR A 542 -26.63 0.29 8.27
CA TYR A 542 -25.83 -0.85 8.75
C TYR A 542 -25.19 -1.67 7.63
N PHE A 543 -24.15 -2.45 7.97
CA PHE A 543 -23.62 -3.54 7.15
C PHE A 543 -24.13 -4.88 7.65
N SER A 544 -24.63 -5.72 6.76
CA SER A 544 -25.12 -7.06 7.10
C SER A 544 -23.97 -8.05 7.34
N LYS A 545 -24.24 -9.09 8.13
CA LYS A 545 -23.29 -10.20 8.32
C LYS A 545 -22.79 -10.78 6.99
N THR A 546 -23.68 -10.94 6.00
CA THR A 546 -23.34 -11.47 4.67
C THR A 546 -22.33 -10.59 3.94
N GLU A 547 -22.50 -9.27 3.99
CA GLU A 547 -21.54 -8.32 3.39
C GLU A 547 -20.19 -8.39 4.08
N LEU A 548 -20.17 -8.37 5.42
CA LEU A 548 -18.94 -8.48 6.21
C LEU A 548 -18.21 -9.81 5.96
N ASN A 549 -18.95 -10.91 5.78
CA ASN A 549 -18.39 -12.22 5.48
C ASN A 549 -17.68 -12.22 4.12
N LYS A 550 -18.27 -11.61 3.08
CA LYS A 550 -17.61 -11.47 1.77
C LYS A 550 -16.28 -10.72 1.88
N ILE A 551 -16.28 -9.59 2.58
CA ILE A 551 -15.07 -8.79 2.81
C ILE A 551 -14.03 -9.61 3.55
N ALA A 552 -14.39 -10.27 4.65
CA ALA A 552 -13.47 -11.08 5.44
C ALA A 552 -12.87 -12.26 4.65
N ILE A 553 -13.64 -12.90 3.76
CA ILE A 553 -13.12 -13.96 2.88
C ILE A 553 -12.06 -13.41 1.92
N HIS A 554 -12.26 -12.21 1.36
CA HIS A 554 -11.24 -11.58 0.51
C HIS A 554 -10.00 -11.20 1.30
N LEU A 555 -10.15 -10.73 2.54
CA LEU A 555 -9.00 -10.45 3.41
C LEU A 555 -8.19 -11.71 3.73
N VAL A 556 -8.81 -12.88 3.87
CA VAL A 556 -8.10 -14.17 4.00
C VAL A 556 -7.36 -14.52 2.71
N LYS A 557 -7.98 -14.34 1.54
CA LYS A 557 -7.33 -14.63 0.24
C LYS A 557 -6.15 -13.72 -0.07
N LEU A 558 -6.13 -12.52 0.50
CA LEU A 558 -5.06 -11.54 0.38
C LEU A 558 -4.00 -11.67 1.49
N ASP A 559 -4.08 -12.71 2.32
CA ASP A 559 -3.20 -12.96 3.48
C ASP A 559 -3.18 -11.80 4.50
N ILE A 560 -4.22 -10.95 4.50
CA ILE A 560 -4.42 -9.91 5.52
C ILE A 560 -4.97 -10.52 6.80
N LEU A 561 -5.86 -11.51 6.67
CA LEU A 561 -6.29 -12.38 7.77
C LEU A 561 -5.61 -13.75 7.67
N PRO A 562 -5.45 -14.49 8.78
CA PRO A 562 -4.80 -15.80 8.76
C PRO A 562 -5.45 -16.74 7.74
N SER A 563 -4.63 -17.34 6.87
CA SER A 563 -5.07 -18.30 5.84
C SER A 563 -5.75 -19.56 6.43
N SER A 564 -5.56 -19.82 7.72
CA SER A 564 -6.27 -20.85 8.47
C SER A 564 -7.77 -20.58 8.68
N PHE A 565 -8.27 -19.38 8.39
CA PHE A 565 -9.69 -19.05 8.61
C PHE A 565 -10.54 -19.50 7.42
N SER A 566 -11.32 -20.57 7.62
CA SER A 566 -12.33 -20.97 6.62
C SER A 566 -13.53 -20.01 6.58
N SER A 567 -14.29 -20.04 5.48
CA SER A 567 -15.54 -19.24 5.36
C SER A 567 -16.55 -19.56 6.47
N GLU A 568 -16.64 -20.82 6.89
CA GLU A 568 -17.49 -21.25 8.01
C GLU A 568 -17.03 -20.64 9.34
N ILE A 569 -15.71 -20.53 9.56
CA ILE A 569 -15.17 -19.88 10.76
C ILE A 569 -15.48 -18.40 10.78
N ILE A 570 -15.26 -17.72 9.66
CA ILE A 570 -15.56 -16.29 9.56
C ILE A 570 -17.04 -16.07 9.89
N ASP A 571 -17.93 -16.87 9.32
CA ASP A 571 -19.37 -16.77 9.59
C ASP A 571 -19.70 -16.96 11.08
N ARG A 572 -19.11 -17.97 11.74
CA ARG A 572 -19.32 -18.22 13.18
C ARG A 572 -18.72 -17.12 14.05
N LEU A 573 -17.54 -16.60 13.70
CA LEU A 573 -16.90 -15.48 14.40
C LEU A 573 -17.73 -14.22 14.27
N LEU A 574 -18.20 -13.89 13.06
CA LEU A 574 -19.08 -12.75 12.84
C LEU A 574 -20.40 -12.91 13.61
N ASP A 575 -20.95 -14.12 13.71
CA ASP A 575 -22.14 -14.36 14.54
C ASP A 575 -21.90 -13.99 16.01
N VAL A 576 -20.80 -14.47 16.59
CA VAL A 576 -20.45 -14.17 17.99
C VAL A 576 -20.15 -12.67 18.16
N VAL A 577 -19.36 -12.09 17.26
CA VAL A 577 -18.95 -10.69 17.36
C VAL A 577 -20.16 -9.76 17.23
N LEU A 578 -20.99 -9.93 16.19
CA LEU A 578 -22.12 -9.03 15.93
C LEU A 578 -23.28 -9.22 16.90
N ASN A 579 -23.52 -10.43 17.40
CA ASN A 579 -24.68 -10.70 18.26
C ASN A 579 -24.37 -10.76 19.75
N ARG A 580 -23.10 -10.89 20.14
CA ARG A 580 -22.72 -11.02 21.56
C ARG A 580 -21.69 -9.99 22.03
N VAL A 581 -20.67 -9.69 21.22
CA VAL A 581 -19.59 -8.78 21.63
C VAL A 581 -19.96 -7.31 21.39
N LEU A 582 -20.40 -6.98 20.17
CA LEU A 582 -20.71 -5.62 19.75
C LEU A 582 -22.12 -5.17 20.12
N VAL A 583 -22.86 -5.97 20.88
CA VAL A 583 -24.15 -5.61 21.45
C VAL A 583 -23.97 -5.21 22.90
N THR A 584 -24.63 -4.12 23.31
CA THR A 584 -24.70 -3.76 24.74
C THR A 584 -25.34 -4.91 25.53
N PRO A 585 -24.82 -5.27 26.72
CA PRO A 585 -25.35 -6.38 27.51
C PRO A 585 -26.87 -6.31 27.74
N GLU A 586 -27.39 -5.11 27.99
CA GLU A 586 -28.80 -4.85 28.26
C GLU A 586 -29.68 -5.29 27.08
N ARG A 587 -29.33 -4.85 25.86
CA ARG A 587 -30.04 -5.23 24.62
C ARG A 587 -29.90 -6.73 24.32
N ARG A 588 -28.71 -7.30 24.53
CA ARG A 588 -28.47 -8.74 24.32
C ARG A 588 -29.35 -9.58 25.24
N LEU A 589 -29.46 -9.20 26.50
CA LEU A 589 -30.28 -9.89 27.50
C LEU A 589 -31.78 -9.75 27.23
N GLN A 590 -32.20 -8.70 26.53
CA GLN A 590 -33.55 -8.56 25.97
C GLN A 590 -33.78 -9.40 24.70
N GLY A 591 -32.80 -10.21 24.28
CA GLY A 591 -32.90 -11.10 23.12
C GLY A 591 -32.47 -10.49 21.78
N ALA A 592 -31.85 -9.30 21.76
CA ALA A 592 -31.41 -8.67 20.53
C ALA A 592 -30.34 -9.53 19.81
N LYS A 593 -30.60 -9.87 18.55
CA LYS A 593 -29.66 -10.52 17.62
C LYS A 593 -29.59 -9.72 16.32
N PRO A 594 -28.81 -8.62 16.29
CA PRO A 594 -28.85 -7.68 15.18
C PRO A 594 -28.43 -8.30 13.85
N ASN A 595 -27.46 -9.24 13.85
CA ASN A 595 -26.82 -9.78 12.64
C ASN A 595 -26.24 -8.70 11.70
N VAL A 596 -25.96 -7.52 12.24
CA VAL A 596 -25.52 -6.34 11.49
C VAL A 596 -24.48 -5.55 12.28
N LEU A 597 -23.57 -4.88 11.58
CA LEU A 597 -22.71 -3.84 12.12
C LEU A 597 -23.37 -2.48 11.88
N ASN A 598 -23.86 -1.84 12.94
CA ASN A 598 -24.48 -0.52 12.91
C ASN A 598 -23.69 0.48 13.78
N ALA A 599 -24.09 1.75 13.79
CA ALA A 599 -23.39 2.79 14.56
C ALA A 599 -23.28 2.44 16.06
N SER A 600 -24.31 1.82 16.66
CA SER A 600 -24.27 1.38 18.06
C SER A 600 -23.22 0.30 18.30
N ALA A 601 -23.03 -0.63 17.36
CA ALA A 601 -22.02 -1.68 17.43
C ALA A 601 -20.60 -1.09 17.31
N VAL A 602 -20.41 -0.06 16.48
CA VAL A 602 -19.16 0.70 16.38
C VAL A 602 -18.84 1.42 17.70
N GLU A 603 -19.84 2.03 18.35
CA GLU A 603 -19.63 2.66 19.67
C GLU A 603 -19.24 1.64 20.75
N VAL A 604 -19.82 0.44 20.72
CA VAL A 604 -19.42 -0.65 21.61
C VAL A 604 -17.97 -1.06 21.35
N ALA A 605 -17.58 -1.23 20.07
CA ALA A 605 -16.20 -1.53 19.70
C ALA A 605 -15.23 -0.45 20.22
N ARG A 606 -15.58 0.83 20.01
CA ARG A 606 -14.80 1.98 20.50
C ARG A 606 -14.60 1.94 22.00
N GLN A 607 -15.66 1.68 22.76
CA GLN A 607 -15.59 1.62 24.22
C GLN A 607 -14.65 0.50 24.71
N GLU A 608 -14.79 -0.70 24.18
CA GLU A 608 -13.96 -1.84 24.61
C GLU A 608 -12.48 -1.67 24.21
N LEU A 609 -12.24 -1.12 23.02
CA LEU A 609 -10.89 -0.82 22.55
C LEU A 609 -10.24 0.29 23.39
N GLN A 610 -10.97 1.36 23.72
CA GLN A 610 -10.45 2.44 24.56
C GLN A 610 -10.17 1.98 25.99
N ILE A 611 -10.97 1.07 26.56
CA ILE A 611 -10.70 0.47 27.88
C ILE A 611 -9.35 -0.27 27.87
N TRP A 612 -9.02 -0.99 26.80
CA TRP A 612 -7.72 -1.65 26.69
C TRP A 612 -6.58 -0.64 26.45
N LEU A 613 -6.74 0.26 25.48
CA LEU A 613 -5.73 1.25 25.09
C LEU A 613 -5.38 2.21 26.23
N ASP A 614 -6.37 2.81 26.89
CA ASP A 614 -6.11 3.75 27.99
C ASP A 614 -5.39 3.07 29.14
N THR A 615 -5.78 1.83 29.45
CA THR A 615 -5.13 1.03 30.49
C THR A 615 -3.70 0.68 30.10
N GLN A 616 -3.46 0.33 28.83
CA GLN A 616 -2.14 -0.01 28.32
C GLN A 616 -1.22 1.21 28.26
N ALA A 617 -1.72 2.36 27.82
CA ALA A 617 -0.99 3.63 27.82
C ALA A 617 -0.66 4.07 29.26
N TRP A 618 -1.59 3.88 30.20
CA TRP A 618 -1.32 4.11 31.61
C TRP A 618 -0.22 3.20 32.16
N ILE A 619 -0.25 1.89 31.84
CA ILE A 619 0.82 0.95 32.21
C ILE A 619 2.16 1.41 31.65
N ALA A 620 2.22 1.70 30.34
CA ALA A 620 3.43 2.16 29.67
C ALA A 620 4.01 3.40 30.36
N LYS A 621 3.16 4.39 30.69
CA LYS A 621 3.56 5.59 31.43
C LYS A 621 4.08 5.28 32.82
N GLN A 622 3.48 4.34 33.56
CA GLN A 622 3.98 3.96 34.88
C GLN A 622 5.34 3.25 34.82
N THR A 623 5.64 2.55 33.72
CA THR A 623 6.84 1.73 33.59
C THR A 623 7.92 2.31 32.68
N GLU A 624 7.71 3.50 32.10
CA GLU A 624 8.59 4.12 31.10
C GLU A 624 10.05 4.27 31.58
N ASN A 625 10.24 4.60 32.85
CA ASN A 625 11.56 4.81 33.46
C ASN A 625 12.12 3.57 34.17
N LEU A 626 11.44 2.42 34.06
CA LEU A 626 11.87 1.17 34.71
C LEU A 626 12.65 0.31 33.73
N LYS A 627 13.69 -0.37 34.21
CA LYS A 627 14.33 -1.44 33.43
C LYS A 627 13.37 -2.61 33.24
N SER A 628 13.60 -3.45 32.23
CA SER A 628 12.74 -4.61 31.93
C SER A 628 12.61 -5.62 33.09
N SER A 629 13.59 -5.68 33.98
CA SER A 629 13.59 -6.51 35.20
C SER A 629 13.01 -5.82 36.43
N GLU A 630 12.79 -4.51 36.38
CA GLU A 630 12.23 -3.72 37.48
C GLU A 630 10.70 -3.67 37.40
N GLY A 631 10.05 -3.49 38.54
CA GLY A 631 8.60 -3.46 38.62
C GLY A 631 8.09 -3.08 40.00
N PHE A 632 6.77 -3.10 40.16
CA PHE A 632 6.13 -2.73 41.41
C PHE A 632 5.80 -3.94 42.27
N ARG A 633 6.00 -3.84 43.59
CA ARG A 633 5.42 -4.81 44.53
C ARG A 633 3.89 -4.69 44.55
N SER A 634 3.19 -5.76 44.90
CA SER A 634 1.71 -5.80 44.90
C SER A 634 1.08 -4.65 45.67
N SER A 635 1.57 -4.32 46.87
CA SER A 635 1.03 -3.21 47.69
C SER A 635 1.15 -1.85 47.00
N ARG A 636 2.30 -1.57 46.36
CA ARG A 636 2.48 -0.33 45.59
C ARG A 636 1.60 -0.32 44.35
N MET A 637 1.46 -1.47 43.68
CA MET A 637 0.64 -1.60 42.49
C MET A 637 -0.85 -1.35 42.79
N ILE A 638 -1.35 -1.90 43.90
CA ILE A 638 -2.71 -1.65 44.41
C ILE A 638 -2.93 -0.16 44.63
N GLN A 639 -2.00 0.52 45.33
CA GLN A 639 -2.09 1.96 45.57
C GLN A 639 -2.12 2.77 44.27
N LEU A 640 -1.29 2.43 43.28
CA LEU A 640 -1.28 3.10 41.98
C LEU A 640 -2.62 2.94 41.24
N LEU A 641 -3.21 1.75 41.29
CA LEU A 641 -4.50 1.46 40.67
C LEU A 641 -5.67 2.18 41.38
N GLU A 642 -5.67 2.21 42.71
CA GLU A 642 -6.66 2.96 43.49
C GLU A 642 -6.62 4.45 43.19
N ASN A 643 -5.41 5.03 43.12
CA ASN A 643 -5.22 6.43 42.74
C ASN A 643 -5.72 6.71 41.31
N ALA A 644 -5.41 5.85 40.35
CA ALA A 644 -5.85 5.99 38.97
C ALA A 644 -7.37 5.86 38.83
N LYS A 645 -7.99 4.93 39.55
CA LYS A 645 -9.44 4.72 39.61
C LYS A 645 -10.17 5.91 40.25
N GLY A 646 -9.60 6.48 41.32
CA GLY A 646 -10.18 7.60 42.07
C GLY A 646 -9.95 8.99 41.44
N SER A 647 -8.95 9.14 40.56
CA SER A 647 -8.62 10.45 39.98
C SER A 647 -9.75 11.06 39.13
N SER A 648 -9.99 12.36 39.28
CA SER A 648 -10.91 13.13 38.43
C SER A 648 -10.38 13.28 36.99
N SER A 649 -9.06 13.23 36.80
CA SER A 649 -8.42 13.36 35.48
C SER A 649 -8.46 12.08 34.64
N SER A 650 -8.81 10.94 35.25
CA SER A 650 -8.87 9.65 34.54
C SER A 650 -10.13 9.55 33.68
N SER A 651 -9.98 9.12 32.44
CA SER A 651 -11.10 8.81 31.54
C SER A 651 -12.00 7.72 32.14
N LYS A 652 -13.27 7.66 31.72
CA LYS A 652 -14.19 6.58 32.12
C LYS A 652 -13.62 5.20 31.76
N ALA A 653 -13.00 5.09 30.58
CA ALA A 653 -12.39 3.87 30.09
C ALA A 653 -11.21 3.42 30.99
N LEU A 654 -10.34 4.36 31.39
CA LEU A 654 -9.23 4.08 32.31
C LEU A 654 -9.73 3.66 33.70
N LYS A 655 -10.81 4.25 34.21
CA LYS A 655 -11.38 3.88 35.53
C LYS A 655 -11.91 2.45 35.54
N ILE A 656 -12.60 2.04 34.47
CA ILE A 656 -13.03 0.63 34.29
C ILE A 656 -11.78 -0.25 34.17
N GLY A 657 -10.85 0.16 33.31
CA GLY A 657 -9.51 -0.34 33.11
C GLY A 657 -8.80 -0.83 34.38
N THR A 658 -8.49 0.15 35.20
CA THR A 658 -7.74 0.06 36.46
C THR A 658 -8.56 -0.59 37.57
N GLY A 659 -9.88 -0.40 37.60
CA GLY A 659 -10.76 -1.09 38.54
C GLY A 659 -10.74 -2.61 38.36
N GLU A 660 -10.72 -3.08 37.12
CA GLU A 660 -10.60 -4.51 36.80
C GLU A 660 -9.19 -5.06 37.06
N LEU A 661 -8.14 -4.28 36.76
CA LEU A 661 -6.78 -4.67 37.14
C LEU A 661 -6.60 -4.76 38.65
N LEU A 662 -7.27 -3.89 39.42
CA LEU A 662 -7.22 -3.92 40.87
C LEU A 662 -7.76 -5.25 41.42
N LEU A 663 -8.84 -5.79 40.82
CA LEU A 663 -9.34 -7.12 41.17
C LEU A 663 -8.29 -8.22 40.91
N ALA A 664 -7.57 -8.14 39.78
CA ALA A 664 -6.57 -9.15 39.43
C ALA A 664 -5.25 -9.04 40.22
N VAL A 665 -4.86 -7.82 40.62
CA VAL A 665 -3.64 -7.58 41.41
C VAL A 665 -3.85 -7.87 42.91
N SER A 666 -5.10 -7.80 43.39
CA SER A 666 -5.47 -8.10 44.78
C SER A 666 -5.55 -9.61 45.04
N SER A 667 -4.51 -10.32 44.61
CA SER A 667 -4.45 -11.78 44.61
C SER A 667 -3.63 -12.33 45.78
N PRO A 668 -3.98 -13.51 46.33
CA PRO A 668 -3.14 -14.23 47.28
C PRO A 668 -1.77 -14.59 46.70
N VAL A 669 -1.69 -14.82 45.39
CA VAL A 669 -0.44 -15.13 44.67
C VAL A 669 -0.30 -14.14 43.50
N PRO A 670 0.76 -13.31 43.45
CA PRO A 670 0.91 -12.32 42.39
C PRO A 670 1.01 -12.95 40.98
N MET A 671 0.11 -12.56 40.09
CA MET A 671 0.10 -13.00 38.68
C MET A 671 1.13 -12.24 37.84
N THR A 672 2.41 -12.54 38.06
CA THR A 672 3.54 -11.97 37.30
C THR A 672 4.11 -12.97 36.31
N VAL A 673 4.82 -12.49 35.29
CA VAL A 673 5.46 -13.34 34.27
C VAL A 673 6.93 -13.05 34.12
N ASP A 674 7.69 -14.05 33.68
CA ASP A 674 9.09 -13.91 33.33
C ASP A 674 9.32 -13.29 31.93
N SER A 675 10.58 -13.21 31.51
CA SER A 675 10.99 -12.72 30.20
C SER A 675 10.45 -13.53 29.02
N GLU A 676 9.90 -14.73 29.25
CA GLU A 676 9.31 -15.60 28.23
C GLU A 676 7.78 -15.59 28.28
N GLY A 677 7.18 -14.87 29.23
CA GLY A 677 5.72 -14.80 29.39
C GLY A 677 5.11 -15.99 30.12
N ARG A 678 5.93 -16.77 30.83
CA ARG A 678 5.49 -17.86 31.73
C ARG A 678 5.17 -17.26 33.09
N LEU A 679 4.14 -17.76 33.77
CA LEU A 679 3.79 -17.29 35.11
C LEU A 679 4.88 -17.65 36.11
N ASN A 680 5.24 -16.68 36.95
CA ASN A 680 6.09 -16.90 38.10
C ASN A 680 5.22 -17.44 39.24
N ILE A 681 5.33 -18.73 39.54
CA ILE A 681 4.55 -19.36 40.62
C ILE A 681 5.53 -19.70 41.74
N SER A 682 5.53 -18.88 42.79
CA SER A 682 6.35 -19.06 43.99
C SER A 682 5.72 -18.30 45.16
N ASN A 683 5.87 -18.82 46.38
CA ASN A 683 5.56 -18.09 47.62
C ASN A 683 6.82 -17.73 48.42
N ARG A 684 8.00 -18.04 47.90
CA ARG A 684 9.31 -17.77 48.53
C ARG A 684 10.00 -16.57 47.91
N GLU A 685 9.75 -16.32 46.63
CA GLU A 685 10.31 -15.19 45.91
C GLU A 685 9.45 -13.93 46.03
N VAL A 686 10.11 -12.78 45.98
CA VAL A 686 9.43 -11.48 45.91
C VAL A 686 9.07 -11.21 44.46
N HIS A 687 7.78 -11.15 44.17
CA HIS A 687 7.27 -10.85 42.83
C HIS A 687 7.19 -9.35 42.57
N TYR A 688 7.50 -8.97 41.34
CA TYR A 688 7.38 -7.60 40.85
C TYR A 688 6.51 -7.56 39.60
N TYR A 689 5.52 -6.68 39.58
CA TYR A 689 4.73 -6.35 38.40
C TYR A 689 5.56 -5.50 37.45
N THR A 690 6.35 -6.18 36.61
CA THR A 690 7.11 -5.57 35.51
C THR A 690 6.19 -5.06 34.40
N ALA A 691 6.71 -4.25 33.48
CA ALA A 691 5.97 -3.80 32.28
C ALA A 691 5.36 -4.97 31.49
N LYS A 692 6.14 -6.06 31.32
CA LYS A 692 5.68 -7.28 30.66
C LYS A 692 4.57 -7.98 31.43
N SER A 693 4.69 -8.07 32.77
CA SER A 693 3.64 -8.64 33.63
C SER A 693 2.34 -7.86 33.55
N LEU A 694 2.39 -6.54 33.66
CA LEU A 694 1.21 -5.68 33.59
C LEU A 694 0.55 -5.71 32.21
N THR A 695 1.35 -5.71 31.14
CA THR A 695 0.85 -5.85 29.76
C THR A 695 0.13 -7.18 29.56
N ARG A 696 0.73 -8.28 30.04
CA ARG A 696 0.11 -9.61 29.96
C ARG A 696 -1.18 -9.67 30.79
N LEU A 697 -1.17 -9.09 31.98
CA LEU A 697 -2.34 -9.04 32.86
C LEU A 697 -3.48 -8.22 32.25
N ASN A 698 -3.16 -7.07 31.63
CA ASN A 698 -4.14 -6.25 30.91
C ASN A 698 -4.75 -6.99 29.72
N MET A 699 -3.95 -7.77 28.97
CA MET A 699 -4.47 -8.64 27.91
C MET A 699 -5.41 -9.72 28.46
N ASN A 700 -5.00 -10.43 29.52
CA ASN A 700 -5.83 -11.47 30.15
C ASN A 700 -7.16 -10.90 30.63
N ARG A 701 -7.11 -9.74 31.30
CA ARG A 701 -8.27 -8.97 31.75
C ARG A 701 -9.22 -8.64 30.60
N THR A 702 -8.71 -8.11 29.49
CA THR A 702 -9.54 -7.75 28.34
C THR A 702 -10.20 -8.97 27.70
N VAL A 703 -9.47 -10.08 27.55
CA VAL A 703 -10.04 -11.35 27.04
C VAL A 703 -11.17 -11.84 27.95
N THR A 704 -10.94 -11.87 29.26
CA THR A 704 -11.95 -12.28 30.24
C THR A 704 -13.16 -11.35 30.24
N ARG A 705 -12.95 -10.03 30.18
CA ARG A 705 -14.02 -9.03 30.10
C ARG A 705 -14.91 -9.26 28.88
N ILE A 706 -14.31 -9.41 27.69
CA ILE A 706 -15.06 -9.64 26.45
C ILE A 706 -15.85 -10.95 26.54
N ALA A 707 -15.22 -12.02 27.02
CA ALA A 707 -15.87 -13.33 27.17
C ALA A 707 -17.05 -13.29 28.15
N ILE A 708 -16.86 -12.75 29.36
CA ILE A 708 -17.92 -12.64 30.36
C ILE A 708 -19.06 -11.78 29.82
N ARG A 709 -18.75 -10.60 29.27
CA ARG A 709 -19.77 -9.67 28.75
C ARG A 709 -20.60 -10.29 27.61
N ALA A 710 -19.99 -11.11 26.76
CA ALA A 710 -20.64 -11.76 25.63
C ALA A 710 -21.61 -12.90 26.03
N PHE A 711 -21.34 -13.59 27.15
CA PHE A 711 -22.07 -14.83 27.51
C PHE A 711 -22.86 -14.77 28.81
N ILE A 712 -22.60 -13.81 29.70
CA ILE A 712 -23.33 -13.68 30.95
C ILE A 712 -24.83 -13.40 30.73
N THR A 713 -25.69 -13.98 31.55
CA THR A 713 -27.17 -13.86 31.45
C THR A 713 -27.78 -12.92 32.49
N SER A 714 -26.95 -12.23 33.29
CA SER A 714 -27.41 -11.33 34.37
C SER A 714 -26.65 -10.00 34.33
N THR A 715 -27.40 -8.89 34.28
CA THR A 715 -26.83 -7.52 34.39
C THR A 715 -26.24 -7.26 35.77
N GLN A 716 -26.86 -7.76 36.83
CA GLN A 716 -26.38 -7.62 38.20
C GLN A 716 -25.02 -8.30 38.38
N ARG A 717 -24.86 -9.56 37.94
CA ARG A 717 -23.56 -10.26 38.02
C ARG A 717 -22.48 -9.60 37.18
N LEU A 718 -22.86 -8.97 36.05
CA LEU A 718 -21.93 -8.25 35.20
C LEU A 718 -21.41 -6.99 35.89
N SER A 719 -22.27 -6.20 36.54
CA SER A 719 -21.87 -4.97 37.22
C SER A 719 -21.11 -5.21 38.53
N SER A 720 -21.39 -6.33 39.21
CA SER A 720 -20.70 -6.72 40.45
C SER A 720 -19.42 -7.54 40.23
N TYR A 721 -19.06 -7.87 38.99
CA TYR A 721 -17.94 -8.77 38.65
C TYR A 721 -18.04 -10.19 39.25
N SER A 722 -19.25 -10.63 39.64
CA SER A 722 -19.47 -11.92 40.28
C SER A 722 -19.18 -13.12 39.38
N GLY A 723 -19.13 -12.92 38.06
CA GLY A 723 -18.71 -13.95 37.11
C GLY A 723 -19.81 -14.66 36.35
N VAL A 724 -19.42 -15.74 35.67
CA VAL A 724 -20.28 -16.56 34.80
C VAL A 724 -20.55 -17.94 35.40
N THR A 725 -21.66 -18.57 35.03
CA THR A 725 -21.96 -19.95 35.40
C THR A 725 -21.27 -20.96 34.48
N LEU A 726 -21.29 -22.24 34.87
CA LEU A 726 -20.82 -23.33 34.02
C LEU A 726 -21.57 -23.38 32.68
N ASP A 727 -22.90 -23.24 32.70
CA ASP A 727 -23.72 -23.26 31.48
C ASP A 727 -23.37 -22.11 30.53
N GLU A 728 -23.15 -20.91 31.07
CA GLU A 728 -22.71 -19.75 30.29
C GLU A 728 -21.33 -20.01 29.65
N THR A 729 -20.41 -20.61 30.39
CA THR A 729 -19.07 -21.00 29.91
C THR A 729 -19.14 -22.09 28.83
N GLN A 730 -20.00 -23.10 29.01
CA GLN A 730 -20.24 -24.14 28.00
C GLN A 730 -20.86 -23.56 26.73
N ASN A 731 -21.78 -22.61 26.86
CA ASN A 731 -22.35 -21.90 25.72
C ASN A 731 -21.29 -21.08 24.98
N ALA A 732 -20.39 -20.41 25.71
CA ALA A 732 -19.23 -19.72 25.13
C ALA A 732 -18.34 -20.67 24.32
N PHE A 733 -18.00 -21.81 24.91
CA PHE A 733 -17.19 -22.81 24.25
C PHE A 733 -17.88 -23.38 23.02
N LYS A 734 -19.17 -23.76 23.08
CA LYS A 734 -19.91 -24.27 21.92
C LYS A 734 -19.86 -23.30 20.75
N SER A 735 -20.00 -22.00 21.01
CA SER A 735 -19.92 -20.95 19.98
C SER A 735 -18.51 -20.78 19.39
N LEU A 736 -17.46 -20.96 20.19
CA LEU A 736 -16.07 -20.72 19.76
C LEU A 736 -15.28 -21.99 19.40
N ARG A 737 -15.82 -23.18 19.65
CA ARG A 737 -15.13 -24.46 19.54
C ARG A 737 -14.47 -24.67 18.18
N SER A 738 -15.20 -24.45 17.09
CA SER A 738 -14.65 -24.60 15.73
C SER A 738 -13.46 -23.69 15.48
N VAL A 739 -13.49 -22.48 16.04
CA VAL A 739 -12.40 -21.51 15.96
C VAL A 739 -11.18 -22.04 16.71
N LEU A 740 -11.38 -22.45 17.97
CA LEU A 740 -10.31 -23.00 18.81
C LEU A 740 -9.68 -24.27 18.20
N VAL A 741 -10.49 -25.12 17.56
CA VAL A 741 -10.00 -26.34 16.87
C VAL A 741 -9.10 -25.98 15.68
N GLN A 742 -9.54 -25.09 14.78
CA GLN A 742 -8.74 -24.74 13.60
C GLN A 742 -7.48 -23.95 13.96
N MET A 743 -7.52 -23.16 15.04
CA MET A 743 -6.33 -22.52 15.61
C MET A 743 -5.37 -23.54 16.27
N GLY A 744 -5.73 -24.83 16.32
CA GLY A 744 -4.92 -25.88 16.93
C GLY A 744 -4.81 -25.78 18.46
N LEU A 745 -5.72 -25.03 19.10
CA LEU A 745 -5.72 -24.80 20.55
C LEU A 745 -6.42 -25.94 21.30
N ILE A 746 -7.37 -26.62 20.66
CA ILE A 746 -8.09 -27.76 21.22
C ILE A 746 -8.27 -28.87 20.17
N ASP A 747 -8.41 -30.10 20.64
CA ASP A 747 -8.74 -31.26 19.79
C ASP A 747 -10.22 -31.24 19.36
N ASP A 748 -10.49 -31.68 18.12
CA ASP A 748 -11.82 -31.69 17.52
C ASP A 748 -12.79 -32.71 18.14
N LYS A 749 -12.31 -33.60 19.01
CA LYS A 749 -13.11 -34.54 19.81
C LYS A 749 -13.30 -34.07 21.24
N ASN A 750 -12.59 -33.03 21.69
CA ASN A 750 -12.73 -32.53 23.04
C ASN A 750 -14.06 -31.77 23.20
N MET A 751 -14.96 -32.32 24.01
CA MET A 751 -16.27 -31.75 24.34
C MET A 751 -16.34 -31.22 25.78
N THR A 752 -15.40 -31.61 26.63
CA THR A 752 -15.37 -31.31 28.07
C THR A 752 -14.39 -30.20 28.43
N PHE A 753 -13.72 -29.59 27.44
CA PHE A 753 -12.74 -28.53 27.65
C PHE A 753 -13.29 -27.40 28.51
N ALA A 754 -14.47 -26.88 28.19
CA ALA A 754 -15.09 -25.76 28.92
C ALA A 754 -15.35 -26.09 30.40
N SER A 755 -15.98 -27.24 30.67
CA SER A 755 -16.28 -27.66 32.03
C SER A 755 -15.03 -27.97 32.83
N SER A 756 -14.00 -28.51 32.18
CA SER A 756 -12.70 -28.78 32.81
C SER A 756 -12.01 -27.47 33.19
N ARG A 757 -11.89 -26.51 32.26
CA ARG A 757 -11.29 -25.20 32.53
C ARG A 757 -12.07 -24.40 33.58
N PHE A 758 -13.40 -24.46 33.57
CA PHE A 758 -14.25 -23.83 34.58
C PHE A 758 -13.98 -24.38 35.98
N ARG A 759 -13.91 -25.72 36.10
CA ARG A 759 -13.60 -26.40 37.36
C ARG A 759 -12.18 -26.10 37.83
N GLU A 760 -11.22 -26.12 36.92
CA GLU A 760 -9.83 -25.82 37.23
C GLU A 760 -9.66 -24.38 37.71
N ALA A 761 -10.38 -23.42 37.13
CA ALA A 761 -10.39 -22.05 37.62
C ALA A 761 -10.96 -21.95 39.04
N ASN A 762 -12.00 -22.72 39.35
CA ASN A 762 -12.59 -22.76 40.69
C ASN A 762 -11.72 -23.46 41.75
N ILE A 763 -10.60 -24.08 41.36
CA ILE A 763 -9.78 -24.88 42.28
C ILE A 763 -8.33 -24.39 42.31
N PHE A 764 -7.71 -24.25 41.14
CA PHE A 764 -6.26 -24.17 41.00
C PHE A 764 -5.73 -22.77 40.66
N VAL A 765 -6.57 -21.75 40.54
CA VAL A 765 -6.09 -20.37 40.31
C VAL A 765 -5.95 -19.62 41.63
N PRO A 766 -5.14 -18.54 41.71
CA PRO A 766 -4.94 -17.78 42.95
C PRO A 766 -6.23 -17.31 43.63
N HIS A 767 -7.20 -16.80 42.85
CA HIS A 767 -8.47 -16.31 43.37
C HIS A 767 -9.54 -17.40 43.58
N SER A 768 -9.21 -18.68 43.42
CA SER A 768 -10.22 -19.74 43.46
C SER A 768 -10.94 -19.81 44.80
N ASP A 769 -12.27 -19.90 44.80
CA ASP A 769 -13.05 -20.02 46.05
C ASP A 769 -13.95 -21.28 46.11
N GLY A 770 -13.93 -22.10 45.05
CA GLY A 770 -14.64 -23.37 44.99
C GLY A 770 -16.15 -23.23 44.85
N ASN A 771 -16.65 -22.04 44.48
CA ASN A 771 -18.07 -21.80 44.26
C ASN A 771 -18.53 -22.34 42.87
N ASN A 772 -19.77 -22.01 42.47
CA ASN A 772 -20.36 -22.47 41.21
C ASN A 772 -20.33 -21.40 40.10
N LEU A 773 -19.47 -20.41 40.24
CA LEU A 773 -19.26 -19.29 39.34
C LEU A 773 -17.79 -19.24 38.93
N LEU A 774 -17.51 -18.62 37.80
CA LEU A 774 -16.17 -18.20 37.42
C LEU A 774 -16.15 -16.69 37.53
N SER A 775 -15.69 -16.18 38.67
CA SER A 775 -15.57 -14.74 38.92
C SER A 775 -14.66 -14.08 37.88
N PHE A 776 -14.75 -12.75 37.78
CA PHE A 776 -13.87 -12.02 36.88
C PHE A 776 -12.39 -12.28 37.17
N ALA A 777 -11.98 -12.23 38.44
CA ALA A 777 -10.59 -12.43 38.84
C ALA A 777 -10.09 -13.86 38.52
N GLU A 778 -10.89 -14.89 38.86
CA GLU A 778 -10.56 -16.28 38.50
C GLU A 778 -10.46 -16.48 36.98
N GLY A 779 -11.31 -15.80 36.21
CA GLY A 779 -11.24 -15.81 34.75
C GLY A 779 -9.94 -15.20 34.22
N VAL A 780 -9.50 -14.06 34.78
CA VAL A 780 -8.21 -13.43 34.43
C VAL A 780 -7.04 -14.36 34.76
N ASP A 781 -7.09 -15.01 35.93
CA ASP A 781 -6.05 -15.94 36.35
C ASP A 781 -5.98 -17.16 35.44
N LEU A 782 -7.13 -17.76 35.14
CA LEU A 782 -7.24 -18.93 34.26
C LEU A 782 -6.64 -18.62 32.88
N VAL A 783 -6.97 -17.47 32.29
CA VAL A 783 -6.40 -17.04 31.00
C VAL A 783 -4.87 -16.94 31.12
N GLY A 784 -4.36 -16.36 32.21
CA GLY A 784 -2.91 -16.32 32.49
C GLY A 784 -2.26 -17.70 32.57
N MET A 785 -2.88 -18.65 33.28
CA MET A 785 -2.37 -20.02 33.43
C MET A 785 -2.41 -20.79 32.10
N ILE A 786 -3.45 -20.58 31.29
CA ILE A 786 -3.53 -21.15 29.94
C ILE A 786 -2.36 -20.66 29.09
N TRP A 787 -2.14 -19.34 29.07
CA TRP A 787 -1.05 -18.75 28.31
C TRP A 787 0.34 -19.21 28.75
N SER A 788 0.57 -19.30 30.06
CA SER A 788 1.82 -19.80 30.63
C SER A 788 2.05 -21.27 30.28
N GLY A 789 1.02 -22.12 30.40
CA GLY A 789 1.11 -23.52 30.00
C GLY A 789 1.39 -23.72 28.52
N LEU A 790 0.79 -22.91 27.64
CA LEU A 790 1.10 -22.91 26.21
C LEU A 790 2.56 -22.51 25.93
N ALA A 791 3.11 -21.54 26.67
CA ALA A 791 4.51 -21.13 26.52
C ALA A 791 5.48 -22.26 26.93
N ILE A 792 5.22 -22.93 28.06
CA ILE A 792 6.01 -24.09 28.51
C ILE A 792 5.85 -25.26 27.53
N ASN A 793 4.63 -25.52 27.08
CA ASN A 793 4.31 -26.59 26.14
C ASN A 793 4.98 -26.41 24.78
N THR A 794 5.01 -25.19 24.23
CA THR A 794 5.72 -24.91 22.96
C THR A 794 7.19 -25.34 23.03
N LYS A 795 7.86 -25.07 24.16
CA LYS A 795 9.23 -25.56 24.38
C LYS A 795 9.29 -27.07 24.52
N MET A 796 8.44 -27.66 25.35
CA MET A 796 8.40 -29.11 25.54
C MET A 796 8.11 -29.87 24.24
N LYS A 797 7.24 -29.35 23.38
CA LYS A 797 6.96 -29.89 22.05
C LYS A 797 8.23 -29.96 21.19
N SER A 798 9.03 -28.89 21.18
CA SER A 798 10.30 -28.87 20.44
C SER A 798 11.28 -29.95 20.93
N TYR A 799 11.35 -30.16 22.26
CA TYR A 799 12.18 -31.21 22.85
C TYR A 799 11.67 -32.62 22.56
N LEU A 800 10.35 -32.83 22.64
CA LEU A 800 9.73 -34.11 22.28
C LEU A 800 9.96 -34.45 20.81
N PHE A 801 9.94 -33.47 19.91
CA PHE A 801 10.23 -33.68 18.49
C PHE A 801 11.67 -34.13 18.26
N GLN A 802 12.60 -33.50 18.96
CA GLN A 802 14.01 -33.87 18.90
C GLN A 802 14.24 -35.27 19.49
N ASP A 803 13.70 -35.57 20.68
CA ASP A 803 13.99 -36.79 21.43
C ASP A 803 13.20 -38.02 20.96
N CYS A 804 11.91 -37.83 20.63
CA CYS A 804 10.97 -38.94 20.41
C CYS A 804 10.52 -39.10 18.97
N PHE A 805 10.82 -38.14 18.09
CA PHE A 805 10.41 -38.17 16.69
C PHE A 805 11.55 -37.94 15.71
N ASN A 806 12.81 -38.14 16.13
CA ASN A 806 14.01 -38.02 15.30
C ASN A 806 14.11 -36.66 14.58
N GLY A 807 13.64 -35.58 15.19
CA GLY A 807 13.70 -34.23 14.63
C GLY A 807 12.68 -33.93 13.53
N ARG A 808 11.66 -34.78 13.30
CA ARG A 808 10.58 -34.47 12.35
C ARG A 808 9.80 -33.22 12.80
N SER A 809 9.75 -32.19 11.95
CA SER A 809 9.02 -30.94 12.23
C SER A 809 7.50 -31.02 11.95
N ASN A 810 7.06 -31.97 11.13
CA ASN A 810 5.67 -32.09 10.65
C ASN A 810 4.85 -33.13 11.44
N VAL A 811 5.06 -33.23 12.75
CA VAL A 811 4.33 -34.19 13.60
C VAL A 811 2.96 -33.61 13.96
N ARG A 812 1.89 -34.34 13.63
CA ARG A 812 0.51 -33.94 13.98
C ARG A 812 0.28 -34.10 15.48
N ASN A 813 -0.51 -33.23 16.10
CA ASN A 813 -0.83 -33.33 17.54
C ASN A 813 -1.54 -34.65 17.91
N SER A 814 -2.18 -35.31 16.95
CA SER A 814 -2.82 -36.62 17.13
C SER A 814 -1.87 -37.82 17.02
N GLU A 815 -0.61 -37.61 16.64
CA GLU A 815 0.38 -38.69 16.60
C GLU A 815 0.66 -39.25 17.99
N LYS A 816 1.00 -40.54 18.04
CA LYS A 816 1.29 -41.24 19.28
C LYS A 816 2.77 -41.13 19.64
N VAL A 817 3.04 -40.90 20.92
CA VAL A 817 4.39 -40.88 21.49
C VAL A 817 4.52 -41.98 22.55
N SER A 818 5.66 -42.65 22.60
CA SER A 818 5.96 -43.57 23.69
C SER A 818 6.00 -42.79 25.01
N VAL A 819 5.22 -43.24 26.00
CA VAL A 819 5.17 -42.62 27.33
C VAL A 819 6.54 -42.65 28.00
N LYS A 820 7.30 -43.74 27.80
CA LYS A 820 8.69 -43.87 28.27
C LYS A 820 9.60 -42.82 27.64
N CYS A 821 9.47 -42.57 26.33
CA CYS A 821 10.26 -41.54 25.66
C CYS A 821 9.87 -40.13 26.14
N ALA A 822 8.56 -39.84 26.22
CA ALA A 822 8.07 -38.58 26.73
C ALA A 822 8.55 -38.32 28.16
N ALA A 823 8.44 -39.30 29.05
CA ALA A 823 8.94 -39.22 30.42
C ALA A 823 10.45 -38.94 30.47
N ALA A 824 11.25 -39.55 29.60
CA ALA A 824 12.69 -39.30 29.52
C ALA A 824 13.02 -37.88 29.00
N SER A 825 12.28 -37.40 27.99
CA SER A 825 12.44 -36.05 27.45
C SER A 825 12.07 -34.99 28.50
N TYR A 826 10.94 -35.17 29.20
CA TYR A 826 10.58 -34.33 30.34
C TYR A 826 11.66 -34.37 31.43
N ARG A 827 12.26 -35.54 31.73
CA ARG A 827 13.38 -35.69 32.69
C ARG A 827 14.67 -34.97 32.26
N ARG A 828 14.80 -34.59 31.00
CA ARG A 828 15.98 -33.85 30.53
C ARG A 828 15.72 -32.35 30.48
N HIS A 829 14.51 -31.94 30.12
CA HIS A 829 14.25 -30.57 29.67
C HIS A 829 13.29 -29.76 30.53
N LEU A 830 12.51 -30.39 31.42
CA LEU A 830 11.44 -29.71 32.15
C LEU A 830 11.96 -28.56 33.04
N SER A 831 13.09 -28.72 33.73
CA SER A 831 13.67 -27.67 34.58
C SER A 831 13.96 -26.36 33.82
N LYS A 832 14.38 -26.46 32.55
CA LYS A 832 14.61 -25.30 31.69
C LYS A 832 13.29 -24.72 31.17
N ALA A 833 12.37 -25.59 30.77
CA ALA A 833 11.06 -25.19 30.24
C ALA A 833 10.15 -24.56 31.30
N ALA A 834 10.29 -24.97 32.56
CA ALA A 834 9.47 -24.57 33.71
C ALA A 834 10.23 -23.72 34.74
N SER A 835 11.30 -23.01 34.32
CA SER A 835 12.15 -22.26 35.25
C SER A 835 11.45 -21.08 35.94
N SER A 836 10.23 -20.71 35.53
CA SER A 836 9.37 -19.75 36.23
C SER A 836 8.67 -20.35 37.47
N MET A 837 8.89 -21.63 37.75
CA MET A 837 8.43 -22.35 38.94
C MET A 837 9.64 -22.91 39.70
N PRO A 838 10.36 -22.06 40.45
CA PRO A 838 11.66 -22.43 41.03
C PRO A 838 11.54 -23.56 42.06
N GLU A 839 10.48 -23.60 42.86
CA GLU A 839 10.24 -24.68 43.83
C GLU A 839 9.94 -26.02 43.15
N HIS A 840 9.17 -26.03 42.04
CA HIS A 840 9.00 -27.22 41.21
C HIS A 840 10.33 -27.72 40.67
N THR A 841 11.14 -26.80 40.12
CA THR A 841 12.43 -27.13 39.53
C THR A 841 13.37 -27.73 40.58
N LYS A 842 13.36 -27.19 41.81
CA LYS A 842 14.10 -27.76 42.95
C LYS A 842 13.58 -29.15 43.31
N PHE A 843 12.28 -29.32 43.48
CA PHE A 843 11.67 -30.63 43.76
C PHE A 843 12.07 -31.67 42.72
N TYR A 844 11.87 -31.33 41.44
CA TYR A 844 12.15 -32.16 40.29
C TYR A 844 13.61 -32.62 40.21
N THR A 845 14.57 -31.72 40.44
CA THR A 845 16.01 -32.03 40.40
C THR A 845 16.43 -32.91 41.58
N THR A 846 15.75 -32.82 42.72
CA THR A 846 16.00 -33.65 43.90
C THR A 846 15.21 -34.97 43.92
N LEU A 847 14.26 -35.16 43.01
CA LEU A 847 13.42 -36.36 43.00
C LEU A 847 14.26 -37.61 42.66
N PRO A 848 14.29 -38.64 43.53
CA PRO A 848 14.97 -39.90 43.28
C PRO A 848 14.57 -40.52 41.95
N GLU A 849 15.54 -41.11 41.25
CA GLU A 849 15.35 -41.65 39.90
C GLU A 849 14.22 -42.69 39.83
N GLY A 850 14.10 -43.54 40.86
CA GLY A 850 13.02 -44.53 40.95
C GLY A 850 11.62 -43.96 41.11
N MET A 851 11.45 -42.72 41.61
CA MET A 851 10.14 -42.10 41.81
C MET A 851 9.68 -41.25 40.61
N TRP A 852 10.59 -40.90 39.70
CA TRP A 852 10.26 -40.09 38.53
C TRP A 852 9.20 -40.72 37.61
N PRO A 853 9.28 -42.01 37.22
CA PRO A 853 8.29 -42.62 36.34
C PRO A 853 6.86 -42.52 36.90
N GLN A 854 6.68 -42.80 38.19
CA GLN A 854 5.37 -42.72 38.84
C GLN A 854 4.84 -41.28 38.88
N TYR A 855 5.69 -40.31 39.25
CA TYR A 855 5.31 -38.90 39.27
C TYR A 855 4.83 -38.43 37.90
N ILE A 856 5.66 -38.60 36.87
CA ILE A 856 5.35 -38.05 35.53
C ILE A 856 4.22 -38.82 34.85
N GLU A 857 4.09 -40.13 35.08
CA GLU A 857 2.95 -40.90 34.56
C GLU A 857 1.64 -40.39 35.16
N ASN A 858 1.61 -40.12 36.46
CA ASN A 858 0.43 -39.53 37.09
C ASN A 858 0.11 -38.14 36.54
N ILE A 859 1.12 -37.30 36.29
CA ILE A 859 0.93 -36.02 35.58
C ILE A 859 0.34 -36.24 34.18
N PHE A 860 0.85 -37.21 33.41
CA PHE A 860 0.32 -37.52 32.09
C PHE A 860 -1.13 -38.01 32.17
N LYS A 861 -1.46 -38.87 33.14
CA LYS A 861 -2.84 -39.32 33.37
C LYS A 861 -3.77 -38.15 33.63
N SER A 862 -3.38 -37.23 34.52
CA SER A 862 -4.12 -36.00 34.80
C SER A 862 -4.25 -35.08 33.59
N ALA A 863 -3.27 -35.13 32.68
CA ALA A 863 -3.29 -34.38 31.43
C ALA A 863 -4.18 -35.01 30.34
N GLY A 864 -4.65 -36.25 30.55
CA GLY A 864 -5.57 -36.96 29.65
C GLY A 864 -5.04 -38.29 29.11
N TYR A 865 -3.80 -38.68 29.43
CA TYR A 865 -3.28 -39.98 29.03
C TYR A 865 -4.08 -41.11 29.68
N ILE A 866 -4.63 -42.00 28.85
CA ILE A 866 -5.28 -43.22 29.30
C ILE A 866 -4.31 -44.37 29.09
N PRO A 867 -3.82 -45.05 30.16
CA PRO A 867 -2.94 -46.18 30.01
C PRO A 867 -3.51 -47.25 29.09
N ASP A 868 -2.77 -47.55 28.02
CA ASP A 868 -3.00 -48.70 27.16
C ASP A 868 -1.85 -49.69 27.36
N GLY A 869 -2.09 -50.99 27.14
CA GLY A 869 -1.04 -52.01 27.26
C GLY A 869 0.13 -51.81 26.27
N LYS A 870 0.10 -50.77 25.43
CA LYS A 870 1.11 -50.41 24.44
C LYS A 870 2.05 -49.31 24.94
N GLY A 871 1.73 -48.63 26.04
CA GLY A 871 2.55 -47.57 26.63
C GLY A 871 2.73 -46.36 25.71
N VAL A 872 1.69 -46.01 24.95
CA VAL A 872 1.69 -44.86 24.03
C VAL A 872 0.57 -43.88 24.36
N ALA A 873 0.85 -42.58 24.27
CA ALA A 873 -0.11 -41.51 24.51
C ALA A 873 -0.30 -40.66 23.25
N SER A 874 -1.44 -39.98 23.13
CA SER A 874 -1.54 -38.90 22.15
C SER A 874 -0.55 -37.80 22.52
N LEU A 875 0.18 -37.26 21.55
CA LEU A 875 1.05 -36.12 21.80
C LEU A 875 0.25 -34.96 22.41
N ASN A 876 -0.99 -34.74 21.96
CA ASN A 876 -1.89 -33.73 22.52
C ASN A 876 -2.12 -33.88 24.03
N ASP A 877 -2.28 -35.11 24.52
CA ASP A 877 -2.53 -35.37 25.96
C ASP A 877 -1.24 -35.08 26.77
N ILE A 878 -0.09 -35.53 26.27
CA ILE A 878 1.22 -35.26 26.88
C ILE A 878 1.54 -33.77 26.90
N MET A 879 1.10 -33.02 25.89
CA MET A 879 1.28 -31.57 25.78
C MET A 879 0.47 -30.77 26.82
N LEU A 880 -0.49 -31.38 27.52
CA LEU A 880 -1.25 -30.72 28.59
C LEU A 880 -0.57 -30.84 29.97
N ALA A 881 0.47 -31.67 30.13
CA ALA A 881 1.21 -31.85 31.38
C ALA A 881 1.72 -30.54 32.03
N PRO A 882 2.19 -29.52 31.28
CA PRO A 882 2.60 -28.24 31.87
C PRO A 882 1.48 -27.50 32.61
N HIS A 883 0.21 -27.69 32.24
CA HIS A 883 -0.92 -27.10 32.97
C HIS A 883 -1.12 -27.81 34.31
N VAL A 884 -1.06 -29.15 34.33
CA VAL A 884 -1.18 -29.94 35.56
C VAL A 884 -0.08 -29.59 36.56
N ILE A 885 1.17 -29.41 36.08
CA ILE A 885 2.29 -28.98 36.91
C ILE A 885 2.01 -27.60 37.52
N GLN A 886 1.52 -26.64 36.72
CA GLN A 886 1.14 -25.32 37.24
C GLN A 886 0.01 -25.39 38.27
N TYR A 887 -0.95 -26.32 38.14
CA TYR A 887 -2.00 -26.52 39.13
C TYR A 887 -1.42 -26.96 40.47
N ILE A 888 -0.51 -27.94 40.45
CA ILE A 888 0.20 -28.39 41.66
C ILE A 888 0.97 -27.23 42.28
N GLU A 889 1.76 -26.49 41.50
CA GLU A 889 2.55 -25.38 42.03
C GLU A 889 1.70 -24.23 42.57
N MET A 890 0.55 -23.95 41.95
CA MET A 890 -0.34 -22.91 42.44
C MET A 890 -0.97 -23.28 43.78
N LEU A 891 -1.26 -24.56 44.02
CA LEU A 891 -1.70 -25.03 45.34
C LEU A 891 -0.63 -24.78 46.41
N TYR A 892 0.64 -25.07 46.12
CA TYR A 892 1.73 -24.76 47.04
C TYR A 892 1.89 -23.25 47.23
N ALA A 893 1.93 -22.48 46.15
CA ALA A 893 2.09 -21.04 46.23
C ALA A 893 0.99 -20.38 47.08
N ARG A 894 -0.23 -20.93 47.04
CA ARG A 894 -1.36 -20.40 47.80
C ARG A 894 -1.45 -20.94 49.23
N PHE A 895 -1.24 -22.24 49.45
CA PHE A 895 -1.61 -22.90 50.71
C PHE A 895 -0.41 -23.39 51.55
N ASP A 896 0.79 -23.59 50.98
CA ASP A 896 2.01 -23.91 51.74
C ASP A 896 2.56 -22.65 52.43
N THR A 897 1.81 -22.16 53.41
CA THR A 897 2.15 -21.00 54.22
C THR A 897 3.39 -21.21 55.08
N SER A 898 3.64 -22.46 55.50
CA SER A 898 4.80 -22.87 56.29
C SER A 898 6.11 -22.91 55.48
N LYS A 899 6.01 -23.04 54.15
CA LYS A 899 7.12 -23.15 53.20
C LYS A 899 7.99 -24.38 53.47
N ASP A 900 7.40 -25.48 53.90
CA ASP A 900 8.11 -26.75 54.14
C ASP A 900 8.03 -27.72 52.95
N ASN A 901 7.30 -27.37 51.88
CA ASN A 901 7.01 -28.18 50.69
C ASN A 901 5.97 -29.29 50.89
N TYR A 902 5.22 -29.24 51.99
CA TYR A 902 4.08 -30.10 52.25
C TYR A 902 2.84 -29.25 52.47
N ILE A 903 1.67 -29.81 52.15
CA ILE A 903 0.41 -29.26 52.64
C ILE A 903 0.11 -29.99 53.95
N SER A 904 0.26 -29.28 55.05
CA SER A 904 -0.03 -29.76 56.40
C SER A 904 -1.54 -29.86 56.65
N THR A 905 -1.93 -30.44 57.78
CA THR A 905 -3.35 -30.51 58.19
C THR A 905 -4.02 -29.13 58.27
N GLU A 906 -3.35 -28.12 58.83
CA GLU A 906 -3.91 -26.77 58.92
C GLU A 906 -4.11 -26.14 57.53
N GLU A 907 -3.14 -26.31 56.65
CA GLU A 907 -3.16 -25.79 55.29
C GLU A 907 -4.20 -26.52 54.42
N ALA A 908 -4.35 -27.83 54.61
CA ALA A 908 -5.41 -28.62 54.00
C ALA A 908 -6.80 -28.11 54.40
N MET A 909 -7.02 -27.77 55.68
CA MET A 909 -8.29 -27.19 56.13
C MET A 909 -8.56 -25.82 55.48
N LYS A 910 -7.51 -25.00 55.27
CA LYS A 910 -7.61 -23.73 54.53
C LYS A 910 -7.86 -23.92 53.04
N ALA A 911 -7.37 -25.01 52.46
CA ALA A 911 -7.57 -25.34 51.05
C ALA A 911 -8.97 -25.93 50.77
N PHE A 912 -9.55 -26.66 51.73
CA PHE A 912 -10.81 -27.39 51.55
C PHE A 912 -11.95 -26.57 50.92
N PRO A 913 -12.21 -25.30 51.27
CA PRO A 913 -13.26 -24.51 50.62
C PRO A 913 -13.18 -24.48 49.09
N ALA A 914 -11.97 -24.34 48.52
CA ALA A 914 -11.76 -24.34 47.07
C ALA A 914 -12.07 -25.70 46.42
N PHE A 915 -11.94 -26.80 47.17
CA PHE A 915 -12.21 -28.15 46.70
C PHE A 915 -13.62 -28.65 47.02
N LYS A 916 -14.34 -27.98 47.95
CA LYS A 916 -15.63 -28.42 48.47
C LYS A 916 -16.64 -28.69 47.35
N GLY A 917 -16.72 -27.81 46.35
CA GLY A 917 -17.64 -27.97 45.21
C GLY A 917 -17.40 -29.25 44.42
N VAL A 918 -16.13 -29.57 44.12
CA VAL A 918 -15.78 -30.83 43.45
C VAL A 918 -16.00 -32.04 44.34
N MET A 919 -15.70 -31.94 45.62
CA MET A 919 -15.95 -33.04 46.57
C MET A 919 -17.44 -33.35 46.67
N LEU A 920 -18.31 -32.32 46.68
CA LEU A 920 -19.76 -32.47 46.62
C LEU A 920 -20.21 -33.19 45.36
N GLU A 921 -19.67 -32.82 44.20
CA GLU A 921 -20.01 -33.47 42.93
C GLU A 921 -19.59 -34.93 42.90
N LEU A 922 -18.35 -35.23 43.30
CA LEU A 922 -17.79 -36.58 43.30
C LEU A 922 -18.48 -37.53 44.30
N ALA A 923 -19.10 -36.97 45.35
CA ALA A 923 -19.73 -37.72 46.43
C ALA A 923 -21.26 -37.60 46.48
N ALA A 924 -21.89 -37.02 45.45
CA ALA A 924 -23.31 -36.70 45.41
C ALA A 924 -24.22 -37.91 45.70
N ASP A 925 -23.88 -39.08 45.17
CA ASP A 925 -24.66 -40.30 45.39
C ASP A 925 -24.51 -40.84 46.82
N GLN A 926 -23.32 -40.75 47.40
CA GLN A 926 -23.05 -41.19 48.76
C GLN A 926 -23.70 -40.26 49.79
N ILE A 927 -23.82 -38.99 49.46
CA ILE A 927 -24.62 -38.04 50.23
C ILE A 927 -26.11 -38.39 50.12
N LYS A 928 -26.60 -38.63 48.90
CA LYS A 928 -28.02 -38.96 48.64
C LYS A 928 -28.45 -40.29 49.29
N ASN A 929 -27.58 -41.29 49.31
CA ASN A 929 -27.86 -42.61 49.93
C ASN A 929 -27.51 -42.68 51.43
N GLY A 930 -27.04 -41.57 52.01
CA GLY A 930 -26.73 -41.43 53.43
C GLY A 930 -25.45 -42.13 53.90
N THR A 931 -24.61 -42.63 52.99
CA THR A 931 -23.33 -43.27 53.34
C THR A 931 -22.31 -42.27 53.88
N ILE A 932 -22.35 -41.02 53.39
CA ILE A 932 -21.58 -39.89 53.96
C ILE A 932 -22.49 -38.67 54.09
N LYS A 933 -22.18 -37.75 54.99
CA LYS A 933 -22.82 -36.42 55.08
C LYS A 933 -21.96 -35.37 54.38
N GLU A 934 -22.55 -34.25 53.96
CA GLU A 934 -21.78 -33.11 53.45
C GLU A 934 -20.72 -32.62 54.46
N SER A 935 -21.02 -32.67 55.76
CA SER A 935 -20.06 -32.37 56.82
C SER A 935 -18.85 -33.28 56.84
N ASP A 936 -18.96 -34.50 56.30
CA ASP A 936 -17.89 -35.49 56.29
C ASP A 936 -16.90 -35.27 55.13
N LEU A 937 -17.18 -34.34 54.20
CA LEU A 937 -16.34 -34.11 53.03
C LEU A 937 -14.96 -33.59 53.38
N ILE A 938 -14.82 -32.83 54.46
CA ILE A 938 -13.51 -32.37 54.94
C ILE A 938 -12.67 -33.53 55.47
N ASP A 939 -13.30 -34.50 56.15
CA ASP A 939 -12.65 -35.72 56.62
C ASP A 939 -12.14 -36.53 55.42
N VAL A 940 -13.00 -36.71 54.40
CA VAL A 940 -12.67 -37.42 53.17
C VAL A 940 -11.55 -36.72 52.41
N PHE A 941 -11.62 -35.40 52.27
CA PHE A 941 -10.58 -34.60 51.62
C PHE A 941 -9.23 -34.74 52.33
N GLY A 942 -9.20 -34.64 53.66
CA GLY A 942 -8.00 -34.87 54.44
C GLY A 942 -7.44 -36.28 54.25
N PHE A 943 -8.31 -37.29 54.20
CA PHE A 943 -7.90 -38.68 53.97
C PHE A 943 -7.25 -38.84 52.58
N ILE A 944 -7.84 -38.27 51.54
CA ILE A 944 -7.28 -38.28 50.18
C ILE A 944 -5.92 -37.59 50.14
N LEU A 945 -5.76 -36.44 50.80
CA LEU A 945 -4.46 -35.76 50.86
C LEU A 945 -3.38 -36.60 51.55
N ARG A 946 -3.75 -37.42 52.54
CA ARG A 946 -2.80 -38.29 53.25
C ARG A 946 -2.46 -39.58 52.50
N TYR A 947 -3.44 -40.23 51.90
CA TYR A 947 -3.30 -41.59 51.34
C TYR A 947 -3.34 -41.63 49.81
N GLY A 948 -3.59 -40.51 49.14
CA GLY A 948 -3.63 -40.43 47.67
C GLY A 948 -4.96 -40.85 47.04
N HIS A 949 -5.80 -41.55 47.80
CA HIS A 949 -7.08 -42.10 47.34
C HIS A 949 -8.11 -42.11 48.48
N PRO A 950 -9.41 -42.21 48.18
CA PRO A 950 -10.45 -42.45 49.20
C PRO A 950 -10.25 -43.80 49.91
N PRO A 951 -10.86 -44.03 51.09
CA PRO A 951 -10.78 -45.32 51.77
C PRO A 951 -11.46 -46.43 50.96
N THR A 952 -10.67 -47.34 50.40
CA THR A 952 -11.17 -48.39 49.51
C THR A 952 -11.21 -49.76 50.17
N THR A 953 -10.23 -50.10 51.02
CA THR A 953 -10.16 -51.40 51.70
C THR A 953 -11.00 -51.43 52.97
N LEU A 954 -11.39 -52.62 53.45
CA LEU A 954 -12.11 -52.75 54.72
C LEU A 954 -11.31 -52.14 55.89
N GLY A 955 -10.00 -52.37 55.92
CA GLY A 955 -9.10 -51.79 56.92
C GLY A 955 -9.06 -50.26 56.87
N GLU A 956 -8.99 -49.67 55.67
CA GLU A 956 -9.04 -48.22 55.49
C GLU A 956 -10.39 -47.62 55.87
N LYS A 957 -11.50 -48.29 55.55
CA LYS A 957 -12.84 -47.86 55.94
C LYS A 957 -13.00 -47.86 57.46
N MET A 958 -12.51 -48.90 58.14
CA MET A 958 -12.48 -48.95 59.61
C MET A 958 -11.58 -47.85 60.19
N LYS A 959 -10.38 -47.65 59.62
CA LYS A 959 -9.48 -46.56 60.01
C LYS A 959 -10.14 -45.19 59.82
N PHE A 960 -10.84 -44.98 58.71
CA PHE A 960 -11.56 -43.76 58.42
C PHE A 960 -12.65 -43.50 59.46
N LEU A 961 -13.51 -44.49 59.72
CA LEU A 961 -14.64 -44.36 60.65
C LEU A 961 -14.21 -44.17 62.11
N PHE A 962 -13.25 -44.97 62.59
CA PHE A 962 -12.90 -44.98 64.02
C PHE A 962 -11.76 -44.03 64.39
N ASN A 963 -10.81 -43.79 63.48
CA ASN A 963 -9.57 -43.06 63.79
C ASN A 963 -9.41 -41.73 63.04
N TRP A 964 -10.21 -41.46 62.00
CA TRP A 964 -10.04 -40.27 61.16
C TRP A 964 -11.22 -39.30 61.22
N LYS A 965 -12.44 -39.80 61.01
CA LYS A 965 -13.67 -39.00 60.88
C LYS A 965 -13.95 -38.18 62.13
N GLY A 966 -14.12 -36.86 61.96
CA GLY A 966 -14.39 -35.90 63.03
C GLY A 966 -13.23 -35.68 64.00
N LYS A 967 -12.00 -36.10 63.64
CA LYS A 967 -10.81 -36.07 64.50
C LYS A 967 -9.62 -35.38 63.81
N PRO A 968 -9.73 -34.09 63.43
CA PRO A 968 -8.67 -33.37 62.73
C PRO A 968 -7.34 -33.33 63.49
N GLU A 969 -7.37 -33.40 64.82
CA GLU A 969 -6.18 -33.50 65.67
C GLU A 969 -5.37 -34.79 65.47
N LYS A 970 -5.98 -35.82 64.86
CA LYS A 970 -5.32 -37.09 64.50
C LYS A 970 -4.87 -37.14 63.05
N TRP A 971 -5.18 -36.11 62.25
CA TRP A 971 -4.78 -36.07 60.86
C TRP A 971 -3.31 -35.70 60.78
N ASP A 972 -2.52 -36.63 60.29
CA ASP A 972 -1.09 -36.46 60.02
C ASP A 972 -0.89 -36.20 58.52
N ILE A 973 -1.49 -35.12 57.99
CA ILE A 973 -1.44 -34.82 56.54
C ILE A 973 -0.10 -34.17 56.20
N TRP A 974 0.62 -34.77 55.26
CA TRP A 974 1.88 -34.26 54.69
C TRP A 974 1.88 -34.50 53.19
N ALA A 975 1.02 -33.77 52.46
CA ALA A 975 0.89 -33.97 51.02
C ALA A 975 2.02 -33.25 50.27
N GLY A 976 2.96 -34.02 49.71
CA GLY A 976 4.02 -33.54 48.81
C GLY A 976 3.59 -33.51 47.34
N ARG A 977 4.42 -32.92 46.46
CA ARG A 977 4.13 -32.81 45.00
C ARG A 977 3.89 -34.16 44.34
N SER A 978 4.61 -35.20 44.75
CA SER A 978 4.36 -36.58 44.31
C SER A 978 2.98 -37.07 44.73
N GLN A 979 2.58 -36.81 45.98
CA GLN A 979 1.27 -37.20 46.49
C GLN A 979 0.15 -36.47 45.75
N LEU A 980 0.29 -35.17 45.49
CA LEU A 980 -0.69 -34.41 44.71
C LEU A 980 -0.77 -34.91 43.26
N SER A 981 0.36 -35.27 42.63
CA SER A 981 0.32 -35.90 41.30
C SER A 981 -0.45 -37.21 41.32
N GLU A 982 -0.25 -38.05 42.35
CA GLU A 982 -0.97 -39.32 42.51
C GLU A 982 -2.47 -39.11 42.69
N ILE A 983 -2.88 -38.12 43.50
CA ILE A 983 -4.30 -37.77 43.70
C ILE A 983 -4.94 -37.34 42.37
N LEU A 984 -4.28 -36.45 41.62
CA LEU A 984 -4.79 -36.00 40.33
C LEU A 984 -4.80 -37.13 39.29
N GLY A 985 -3.82 -38.04 39.33
CA GLY A 985 -3.76 -39.22 38.48
C GLY A 985 -4.89 -40.20 38.80
N TYR A 986 -5.15 -40.45 40.08
CA TYR A 986 -6.26 -41.25 40.57
C TYR A 986 -7.61 -40.67 40.15
N ILE A 987 -7.82 -39.36 40.35
CA ILE A 987 -9.03 -38.66 39.91
C ILE A 987 -9.25 -38.85 38.41
N ALA A 988 -8.20 -38.69 37.59
CA ALA A 988 -8.30 -38.90 36.16
C ALA A 988 -8.64 -40.35 35.78
N ASP A 989 -8.03 -41.33 36.44
CA ASP A 989 -8.33 -42.75 36.24
C ASP A 989 -9.80 -43.07 36.56
N GLU A 990 -10.34 -42.54 37.67
CA GLU A 990 -11.76 -42.71 38.04
C GLU A 990 -12.71 -42.02 37.07
N VAL A 991 -12.38 -40.80 36.61
CA VAL A 991 -13.13 -40.09 35.56
C VAL A 991 -13.19 -40.93 34.28
N ASN A 992 -12.06 -41.50 33.86
CA ASN A 992 -11.95 -42.31 32.66
C ASN A 992 -12.72 -43.65 32.79
N LYS A 993 -12.68 -44.30 33.96
CA LYS A 993 -13.47 -45.52 34.24
C LYS A 993 -14.97 -45.23 34.17
N ALA A 994 -15.41 -44.11 34.72
CA ALA A 994 -16.81 -43.70 34.67
C ALA A 994 -17.28 -43.42 33.23
N ALA A 995 -16.47 -42.69 32.46
CA ALA A 995 -16.75 -42.41 31.04
C ALA A 995 -16.87 -43.69 30.19
N LYS A 996 -15.95 -44.67 30.37
CA LYS A 996 -16.03 -45.97 29.67
C LYS A 996 -17.29 -46.76 30.00
N ASN A 997 -17.80 -46.63 31.22
CA ASN A 997 -18.99 -47.33 31.69
C ASN A 997 -20.29 -46.57 31.45
N ASN A 998 -20.24 -45.41 30.79
CA ASN A 998 -21.36 -44.49 30.60
C ASN A 998 -22.07 -44.13 31.93
N LYS A 999 -21.27 -44.05 33.02
CA LYS A 999 -21.72 -43.70 34.36
C LYS A 999 -21.22 -42.31 34.74
N PRO A 1000 -21.90 -41.58 35.64
CA PRO A 1000 -21.34 -40.37 36.23
C PRO A 1000 -19.99 -40.67 36.89
N VAL A 1001 -19.06 -39.72 36.86
CA VAL A 1001 -17.80 -39.79 37.62
C VAL A 1001 -18.13 -39.90 39.09
N LYS A 1002 -17.68 -40.98 39.73
CA LYS A 1002 -17.96 -41.28 41.14
C LYS A 1002 -16.70 -41.80 41.79
N MET A 1003 -16.33 -41.24 42.93
CA MET A 1003 -15.41 -41.93 43.82
C MET A 1003 -16.21 -42.89 44.69
N ASP A 1004 -15.77 -44.15 44.79
CA ASP A 1004 -16.43 -45.12 45.66
C ASP A 1004 -16.11 -44.85 47.13
N PHE A 1005 -16.91 -43.98 47.77
CA PHE A 1005 -16.87 -43.75 49.21
C PHE A 1005 -17.77 -44.72 49.99
N ASN A 1006 -18.01 -45.95 49.51
CA ASN A 1006 -18.92 -46.86 50.20
C ASN A 1006 -18.37 -47.31 51.56
N LEU A 1007 -18.70 -46.57 52.62
CA LEU A 1007 -18.31 -46.83 54.01
C LEU A 1007 -19.17 -47.90 54.71
N LYS A 1008 -20.21 -48.42 54.05
CA LYS A 1008 -20.99 -49.53 54.62
C LYS A 1008 -20.15 -50.80 54.56
N THR A 1009 -19.78 -51.31 55.73
CA THR A 1009 -19.38 -52.70 55.89
C THR A 1009 -20.59 -53.55 55.55
N SER A 1010 -20.48 -54.51 54.63
CA SER A 1010 -21.49 -55.55 54.50
C SER A 1010 -21.69 -56.15 55.90
N GLU A 1011 -22.91 -56.08 56.43
CA GLU A 1011 -23.26 -56.85 57.64
C GLU A 1011 -22.90 -58.32 57.36
N PRO A 1012 -22.32 -59.04 58.34
CA PRO A 1012 -21.88 -60.41 58.16
C PRO A 1012 -23.01 -61.35 57.73
#